data_AF-A0A3C1V9S1-F1
#
_entry.id   AF-A0A3C1V9S1-F1
#
_cell.length_a   1.000
_cell.length_b   1.000
_cell.length_c   1.000
_cell.angle_alpha   90.00
_cell.angle_beta   90.00
_cell.angle_gamma   90.00
#
_symmetry.space_group_name_H-M   'P 1'
#
loop_
_entity.id
_entity.type
_entity.pdbx_description
1 polymer ?
#
loop_
_entity_poly.entity_id
_entity_poly.type
_entity_poly.pdbx_seq_one_letter_code
_entity_poly.pdbx_strand_id
1 'polypeptide(L)'
;STNPVVNLTATLQPGVVTVNAASDYTFTGTGSLSGAASLVKSGSDTLTVLTTNDFIGGTTISAGTVQVGNGTVGGSLGTGTIADSAALNFNLPSTMNVDNAISGTGSVAVQGGTAVLTADNSYGASSISSGATLQAGNGGSSGSVGTGAVTDNGSLVYNRTGTVTNSGSISGGGGLTVQGGGTVVLAANNSYSGATVVNPGVLQVGAGGTSGTLGSAASVTVNSGGTLAFARMDQTTNSIVITGTGALRQEAGKLVMVSSNSYGATMIDSGSTLQIANGDTNLVYAVLTTNIDNVNLITNVFTNFFGSVTLGADTITDNGSLVVNQAFSSTLSNTIAGSGSLAQMGPGTLTLLRTAANTYAGGTTISNSSVILNIPGGLSGQAQADAVTGADQGLGTGSVTFFGTNSTLQLVWADVTDPNAGLNPTFGNSIVVPAGQTATIETPGRYTLGSTVSGSGTLNLGVQHVRGNVTGVWTNFYGTLNVITNDVNTNNPAYDFRFANNLGLPNAKVHLSDNVSMYSKATANLSIPIGELTGTPLSSLRSTSGGGGDAGVNETWVVGGLNTDFTYDGTLLDGNSFVKTGTGKWTLTGADSFTGTMTVSNGVLAFGVSPLDGVTVGTIGSATSIIVASPGVLDVSGLADNTLQDSYTLGGDGTVKGGVVSYGTIAPGFSTNLVGNLTITSNLLVGVTAQFKIDHVASAVSDMITCTNVTLSDGCSIIVTEISTNNLITGDTFKLFSTPVKANFANDNVSLPAQTLDGSITYVWTNRLAIDGTIVLLSGATSTVNTSRPPINFSLSGNTLSLSWPTNSGWTLQEQTNSLSSGLSGNWVDVPGSTSITSTNITIDPTKPAVFYRLKY
;
A
#
# COMPACT_ATOMS: atom_id res chain seq x y z
N SER A 1 -46.39 -65.42 -43.97
CA SER A 1 -47.35 -65.07 -45.05
C SER A 1 -46.56 -64.92 -46.34
N THR A 2 -47.16 -65.01 -47.52
CA THR A 2 -46.57 -64.50 -48.77
C THR A 2 -47.14 -63.13 -49.15
N ASN A 3 -48.16 -62.67 -48.41
CA ASN A 3 -48.76 -61.38 -48.60
C ASN A 3 -48.00 -60.32 -47.79
N PRO A 4 -47.32 -59.36 -48.43
CA PRO A 4 -46.59 -58.30 -47.75
C PRO A 4 -47.52 -57.28 -47.08
N VAL A 5 -48.82 -57.24 -47.43
CA VAL A 5 -49.81 -56.35 -46.80
C VAL A 5 -50.72 -57.15 -45.88
N VAL A 6 -50.58 -56.91 -44.58
CA VAL A 6 -51.41 -57.53 -43.53
C VAL A 6 -52.48 -56.53 -43.10
N ASN A 7 -53.71 -56.75 -43.58
CA ASN A 7 -54.86 -55.93 -43.25
C ASN A 7 -55.54 -56.43 -41.97
N LEU A 8 -55.36 -55.69 -40.86
CA LEU A 8 -56.07 -55.92 -39.60
C LEU A 8 -57.49 -55.34 -39.70
N THR A 9 -58.50 -56.18 -39.58
CA THR A 9 -59.92 -55.78 -39.73
C THR A 9 -60.67 -55.68 -38.40
N ALA A 10 -60.06 -56.13 -37.30
CA ALA A 10 -60.61 -56.09 -35.94
C ALA A 10 -59.49 -55.88 -34.91
N THR A 11 -59.86 -55.58 -33.66
CA THR A 11 -58.92 -55.59 -32.52
C THR A 11 -58.52 -57.02 -32.17
N LEU A 12 -57.22 -57.30 -32.20
CA LEU A 12 -56.63 -58.61 -31.91
C LEU A 12 -55.82 -58.55 -30.61
N GLN A 13 -55.90 -59.59 -29.79
CA GLN A 13 -55.15 -59.74 -28.54
C GLN A 13 -54.31 -61.02 -28.53
N PRO A 14 -53.38 -61.21 -29.49
CA PRO A 14 -52.47 -62.36 -29.47
C PRO A 14 -51.50 -62.27 -28.28
N GLY A 15 -50.92 -63.38 -27.85
CA GLY A 15 -49.83 -63.34 -26.87
C GLY A 15 -48.57 -62.67 -27.43
N VAL A 16 -48.10 -63.14 -28.59
CA VAL A 16 -46.92 -62.60 -29.29
C VAL A 16 -47.20 -62.52 -30.78
N VAL A 17 -46.88 -61.40 -31.41
CA VAL A 17 -46.81 -61.22 -32.87
C VAL A 17 -45.34 -61.21 -33.27
N THR A 18 -44.90 -62.18 -34.07
CA THR A 18 -43.51 -62.23 -34.58
C THR A 18 -43.47 -61.93 -36.07
N VAL A 19 -42.62 -61.00 -36.46
CA VAL A 19 -42.28 -60.66 -37.85
C VAL A 19 -40.81 -60.99 -38.08
N ASN A 20 -40.55 -62.16 -38.68
CA ASN A 20 -39.21 -62.68 -38.95
C ASN A 20 -38.88 -62.77 -40.46
N ALA A 21 -39.63 -62.08 -41.30
CA ALA A 21 -39.48 -62.14 -42.76
C ALA A 21 -38.27 -61.31 -43.27
N ALA A 22 -37.61 -61.82 -44.31
CA ALA A 22 -36.62 -61.09 -45.12
C ALA A 22 -37.29 -60.46 -46.35
N SER A 23 -38.41 -59.77 -46.11
CA SER A 23 -39.16 -58.98 -47.09
C SER A 23 -39.93 -57.89 -46.35
N ASP A 24 -40.28 -56.81 -47.03
CA ASP A 24 -41.07 -55.74 -46.43
C ASP A 24 -42.51 -56.18 -46.14
N TYR A 25 -42.99 -55.81 -44.96
CA TYR A 25 -44.36 -56.05 -44.49
C TYR A 25 -45.04 -54.76 -44.07
N THR A 26 -46.35 -54.66 -44.26
CA THR A 26 -47.16 -53.52 -43.82
C THR A 26 -48.36 -53.99 -43.02
N PHE A 27 -48.49 -53.53 -41.78
CA PHE A 27 -49.72 -53.63 -40.99
C PHE A 27 -50.61 -52.43 -41.33
N THR A 28 -51.82 -52.69 -41.81
CA THR A 28 -52.81 -51.68 -42.22
C THR A 28 -54.22 -52.08 -41.81
N GLY A 29 -55.23 -51.28 -42.14
CA GLY A 29 -56.64 -51.57 -41.86
C GLY A 29 -57.23 -50.80 -40.69
N THR A 30 -58.49 -51.11 -40.37
CA THR A 30 -59.26 -50.48 -39.28
C THR A 30 -59.12 -51.17 -37.92
N GLY A 31 -58.44 -52.32 -37.88
CA GLY A 31 -58.17 -53.09 -36.68
C GLY A 31 -56.90 -52.65 -35.94
N SER A 32 -56.60 -53.33 -34.83
CA SER A 32 -55.46 -53.01 -33.95
C SER A 32 -54.89 -54.25 -33.26
N LEU A 33 -53.67 -54.16 -32.76
CA LEU A 33 -53.12 -55.05 -31.74
C LEU A 33 -53.31 -54.40 -30.36
N SER A 34 -53.90 -55.13 -29.42
CA SER A 34 -54.30 -54.64 -28.09
C SER A 34 -53.98 -55.64 -26.97
N GLY A 35 -54.28 -55.26 -25.72
CA GLY A 35 -54.11 -56.12 -24.54
C GLY A 35 -52.65 -56.48 -24.27
N ALA A 36 -52.42 -57.66 -23.70
CA ALA A 36 -51.09 -58.12 -23.29
C ALA A 36 -50.16 -58.52 -24.46
N ALA A 37 -50.53 -58.24 -25.71
CA ALA A 37 -49.74 -58.60 -26.88
C ALA A 37 -48.34 -57.97 -26.86
N SER A 38 -47.34 -58.70 -27.35
CA SER A 38 -46.02 -58.17 -27.67
C SER A 38 -45.69 -58.29 -29.15
N LEU A 39 -44.87 -57.38 -29.68
CA LEU A 39 -44.38 -57.40 -31.07
C LEU A 39 -42.89 -57.74 -31.12
N VAL A 40 -42.50 -58.74 -31.88
CA VAL A 40 -41.09 -59.14 -32.07
C VAL A 40 -40.72 -59.03 -33.55
N LYS A 41 -39.71 -58.22 -33.86
CA LYS A 41 -39.15 -58.02 -35.19
C LYS A 41 -37.73 -58.59 -35.27
N SER A 42 -37.54 -59.67 -36.03
CA SER A 42 -36.27 -60.41 -36.13
C SER A 42 -35.79 -60.70 -37.55
N GLY A 43 -36.56 -60.33 -38.58
CA GLY A 43 -36.14 -60.43 -39.99
C GLY A 43 -35.30 -59.22 -40.45
N SER A 44 -34.64 -59.29 -41.62
CA SER A 44 -33.73 -58.24 -42.10
C SER A 44 -34.40 -56.98 -42.63
N ASP A 45 -35.66 -57.06 -43.06
CA ASP A 45 -36.29 -56.00 -43.87
C ASP A 45 -37.27 -55.16 -43.05
N THR A 46 -38.13 -54.35 -43.68
CA THR A 46 -38.96 -53.36 -42.96
C THR A 46 -40.32 -53.92 -42.55
N LEU A 47 -40.73 -53.68 -41.31
CA LEU A 47 -42.12 -53.74 -40.89
C LEU A 47 -42.70 -52.32 -40.81
N THR A 48 -43.56 -51.95 -41.75
CA THR A 48 -44.32 -50.71 -41.70
C THR A 48 -45.60 -50.90 -40.89
N VAL A 49 -45.84 -50.06 -39.89
CA VAL A 49 -47.01 -50.09 -39.02
C VAL A 49 -47.86 -48.85 -39.29
N LEU A 50 -49.01 -49.05 -39.91
CA LEU A 50 -50.01 -48.01 -40.21
C LEU A 50 -51.28 -48.15 -39.35
N THR A 51 -51.33 -49.16 -38.47
CA THR A 51 -52.44 -49.35 -37.53
C THR A 51 -52.14 -48.62 -36.22
N THR A 52 -53.20 -48.11 -35.58
CA THR A 52 -53.13 -47.60 -34.20
C THR A 52 -53.26 -48.77 -33.24
N ASN A 53 -52.18 -49.09 -32.54
CA ASN A 53 -52.09 -50.19 -31.59
C ASN A 53 -51.93 -49.67 -30.16
N ASP A 54 -52.52 -50.40 -29.19
CA ASP A 54 -52.59 -50.06 -27.75
C ASP A 54 -52.10 -51.22 -26.86
N PHE A 55 -51.39 -52.21 -27.43
CA PHE A 55 -50.84 -53.32 -26.66
C PHE A 55 -49.80 -52.89 -25.63
N ILE A 56 -49.73 -53.63 -24.52
CA ILE A 56 -48.88 -53.29 -23.36
C ILE A 56 -47.64 -54.19 -23.24
N GLY A 57 -47.56 -55.29 -23.99
CA GLY A 57 -46.47 -56.28 -23.89
C GLY A 57 -45.13 -55.82 -24.48
N GLY A 58 -45.09 -54.65 -25.12
CA GLY A 58 -43.87 -54.03 -25.65
C GLY A 58 -43.44 -54.55 -27.02
N THR A 59 -42.38 -53.93 -27.55
CA THR A 59 -41.81 -54.26 -28.86
C THR A 59 -40.33 -54.63 -28.73
N THR A 60 -39.89 -55.72 -29.35
CA THR A 60 -38.48 -56.10 -29.46
C THR A 60 -38.04 -56.07 -30.92
N ILE A 61 -37.00 -55.30 -31.23
CA ILE A 61 -36.42 -55.17 -32.57
C ILE A 61 -34.99 -55.72 -32.52
N SER A 62 -34.80 -56.93 -33.05
CA SER A 62 -33.50 -57.61 -33.07
C SER A 62 -32.80 -57.52 -34.43
N ALA A 63 -33.54 -57.25 -35.51
CA ALA A 63 -33.00 -57.07 -36.86
C ALA A 63 -33.94 -56.26 -37.77
N GLY A 64 -33.37 -55.67 -38.81
CA GLY A 64 -34.08 -54.86 -39.80
C GLY A 64 -34.73 -53.60 -39.20
N THR A 65 -35.81 -53.15 -39.82
CA THR A 65 -36.46 -51.87 -39.45
C THR A 65 -37.90 -52.10 -38.99
N VAL A 66 -38.32 -51.40 -37.94
CA VAL A 66 -39.75 -51.12 -37.69
C VAL A 66 -40.00 -49.67 -38.09
N GLN A 67 -40.87 -49.42 -39.06
CA GLN A 67 -41.29 -48.09 -39.46
C GLN A 67 -42.71 -47.80 -38.97
N VAL A 68 -42.87 -46.76 -38.17
CA VAL A 68 -44.16 -46.26 -37.69
C VAL A 68 -44.64 -45.17 -38.65
N GLY A 69 -45.74 -45.43 -39.35
CA GLY A 69 -46.30 -44.54 -40.37
C GLY A 69 -45.60 -44.61 -41.74
N ASN A 70 -46.16 -43.88 -42.71
CA ASN A 70 -45.62 -43.76 -44.08
C ASN A 70 -45.62 -42.30 -44.60
N GLY A 71 -45.73 -41.32 -43.71
CA GLY A 71 -45.78 -39.88 -44.02
C GLY A 71 -47.18 -39.37 -44.39
N THR A 72 -48.13 -40.25 -44.71
CA THR A 72 -49.53 -39.88 -44.99
C THR A 72 -50.52 -40.47 -43.97
N VAL A 73 -50.18 -41.64 -43.43
CA VAL A 73 -50.93 -42.35 -42.39
C VAL A 73 -49.97 -42.62 -41.24
N GLY A 74 -50.42 -42.35 -40.00
CA GLY A 74 -49.67 -42.66 -38.79
C GLY A 74 -49.81 -44.13 -38.37
N GLY A 75 -49.12 -44.53 -37.30
CA GLY A 75 -49.31 -45.82 -36.63
C GLY A 75 -48.81 -45.73 -35.19
N SER A 76 -49.01 -46.75 -34.35
CA SER A 76 -48.44 -46.77 -32.99
C SER A 76 -47.98 -48.17 -32.58
N LEU A 77 -47.04 -48.25 -31.63
CA LEU A 77 -46.48 -49.50 -31.11
C LEU A 77 -46.95 -49.82 -29.68
N GLY A 78 -48.17 -49.38 -29.32
CA GLY A 78 -48.70 -49.57 -27.97
C GLY A 78 -47.99 -48.74 -26.91
N THR A 79 -48.08 -49.14 -25.65
CA THR A 79 -47.53 -48.41 -24.48
C THR A 79 -46.39 -49.13 -23.76
N GLY A 80 -46.10 -50.39 -24.11
CA GLY A 80 -45.00 -51.16 -23.51
C GLY A 80 -43.62 -50.67 -23.96
N THR A 81 -42.55 -51.07 -23.26
CA THR A 81 -41.17 -50.69 -23.60
C THR A 81 -40.77 -51.15 -25.01
N ILE A 82 -39.87 -50.41 -25.65
CA ILE A 82 -39.25 -50.79 -26.93
C ILE A 82 -37.78 -51.16 -26.68
N ALA A 83 -37.44 -52.43 -26.88
CA ALA A 83 -36.07 -52.92 -26.89
C ALA A 83 -35.56 -52.95 -28.34
N ASP A 84 -34.81 -51.93 -28.73
CA ASP A 84 -34.27 -51.74 -30.09
C ASP A 84 -32.77 -52.03 -30.16
N SER A 85 -32.42 -53.10 -30.87
CA SER A 85 -31.05 -53.46 -31.21
C SER A 85 -30.74 -53.31 -32.71
N ALA A 86 -31.67 -52.76 -33.50
CA ALA A 86 -31.52 -52.55 -34.93
C ALA A 86 -31.98 -51.14 -35.34
N ALA A 87 -33.17 -50.98 -35.94
CA ALA A 87 -33.68 -49.68 -36.35
C ALA A 87 -35.18 -49.48 -36.08
N LEU A 88 -35.50 -48.33 -35.48
CA LEU A 88 -36.86 -47.82 -35.31
C LEU A 88 -37.02 -46.49 -36.06
N ASN A 89 -37.90 -46.47 -37.06
CA ASN A 89 -38.15 -45.31 -37.90
C ASN A 89 -39.54 -44.73 -37.64
N PHE A 90 -39.66 -43.42 -37.60
CA PHE A 90 -40.92 -42.67 -37.57
C PHE A 90 -41.06 -41.89 -38.86
N ASN A 91 -42.10 -42.18 -39.64
CA ASN A 91 -42.47 -41.41 -40.83
C ASN A 91 -43.93 -40.97 -40.67
N LEU A 92 -44.12 -39.87 -39.95
CA LEU A 92 -45.41 -39.46 -39.41
C LEU A 92 -46.05 -38.37 -40.27
N PRO A 93 -47.39 -38.35 -40.40
CA PRO A 93 -48.09 -37.25 -41.09
C PRO A 93 -48.18 -35.96 -40.24
N SER A 94 -47.99 -36.08 -38.93
CA SER A 94 -48.11 -34.99 -37.95
C SER A 94 -47.35 -35.34 -36.66
N THR A 95 -47.62 -34.63 -35.56
CA THR A 95 -47.02 -34.88 -34.24
C THR A 95 -47.57 -36.15 -33.58
N MET A 96 -46.67 -36.95 -33.00
CA MET A 96 -46.98 -38.12 -32.19
C MET A 96 -46.19 -38.12 -30.89
N ASN A 97 -46.88 -38.39 -29.77
CA ASN A 97 -46.23 -38.73 -28.51
C ASN A 97 -45.81 -40.19 -28.53
N VAL A 98 -44.55 -40.43 -28.21
CA VAL A 98 -43.96 -41.75 -28.06
C VAL A 98 -43.67 -41.92 -26.57
N ASP A 99 -44.63 -42.50 -25.87
CA ASP A 99 -44.59 -42.71 -24.42
C ASP A 99 -43.74 -43.92 -24.01
N ASN A 100 -43.34 -44.73 -24.98
CA ASN A 100 -42.52 -45.91 -24.77
C ASN A 100 -41.09 -45.51 -24.38
N ALA A 101 -40.54 -46.12 -23.34
CA ALA A 101 -39.10 -46.10 -23.12
C ALA A 101 -38.41 -46.96 -24.18
N ILE A 102 -37.52 -46.34 -24.97
CA ILE A 102 -36.74 -46.97 -26.03
C ILE A 102 -35.32 -47.21 -25.51
N SER A 103 -34.85 -48.46 -25.59
CA SER A 103 -33.56 -48.90 -25.04
C SER A 103 -32.82 -49.81 -26.01
N GLY A 104 -31.51 -49.95 -25.85
CA GLY A 104 -30.68 -50.89 -26.61
C GLY A 104 -29.62 -50.20 -27.47
N THR A 105 -29.04 -50.91 -28.43
CA THR A 105 -27.96 -50.38 -29.29
C THR A 105 -28.45 -49.87 -30.64
N GLY A 106 -29.75 -50.01 -30.93
CA GLY A 106 -30.35 -49.64 -32.20
C GLY A 106 -30.45 -48.13 -32.43
N SER A 107 -30.84 -47.75 -33.64
CA SER A 107 -30.97 -46.35 -34.06
C SER A 107 -32.43 -45.92 -34.18
N VAL A 108 -32.71 -44.67 -33.79
CA VAL A 108 -34.02 -44.04 -34.03
C VAL A 108 -33.93 -43.01 -35.16
N ALA A 109 -34.76 -43.14 -36.19
CA ALA A 109 -34.82 -42.17 -37.29
C ALA A 109 -36.19 -41.48 -37.37
N VAL A 110 -36.24 -40.16 -37.47
CA VAL A 110 -37.47 -39.41 -37.79
C VAL A 110 -37.37 -38.91 -39.23
N GLN A 111 -38.12 -39.55 -40.12
CA GLN A 111 -38.12 -39.30 -41.55
C GLN A 111 -39.13 -38.22 -41.96
N GLY A 112 -40.19 -38.01 -41.17
CA GLY A 112 -41.24 -37.03 -41.42
C GLY A 112 -42.12 -36.81 -40.18
N GLY A 113 -42.76 -35.65 -40.09
CA GLY A 113 -43.59 -35.24 -38.95
C GLY A 113 -42.77 -34.98 -37.68
N THR A 114 -43.43 -35.07 -36.52
CA THR A 114 -42.79 -34.81 -35.21
C THR A 114 -42.94 -36.02 -34.28
N ALA A 115 -41.83 -36.59 -33.83
CA ALA A 115 -41.81 -37.60 -32.78
C ALA A 115 -41.43 -36.97 -31.44
N VAL A 116 -42.34 -36.99 -30.46
CA VAL A 116 -42.14 -36.46 -29.12
C VAL A 116 -41.84 -37.62 -28.16
N LEU A 117 -40.58 -37.80 -27.80
CA LEU A 117 -40.13 -38.83 -26.87
C LEU A 117 -40.36 -38.36 -25.43
N THR A 118 -41.40 -38.86 -24.75
CA THR A 118 -41.78 -38.41 -23.40
C THR A 118 -41.13 -39.23 -22.29
N ALA A 119 -40.61 -40.42 -22.59
CA ALA A 119 -39.83 -41.26 -21.69
C ALA A 119 -38.32 -41.00 -21.83
N ASP A 120 -37.54 -41.35 -20.79
CA ASP A 120 -36.07 -41.34 -20.86
C ASP A 120 -35.60 -42.55 -21.68
N ASN A 121 -34.79 -42.28 -22.70
CA ASN A 121 -34.35 -43.25 -23.68
C ASN A 121 -32.85 -43.53 -23.59
N SER A 122 -32.49 -44.78 -23.89
CA SER A 122 -31.13 -45.32 -23.83
C SER A 122 -30.73 -46.09 -25.09
N TYR A 123 -31.41 -45.83 -26.22
CA TYR A 123 -30.98 -46.36 -27.52
C TYR A 123 -29.67 -45.71 -28.00
N GLY A 124 -29.16 -46.15 -29.15
CA GLY A 124 -27.96 -45.63 -29.80
C GLY A 124 -28.17 -44.28 -30.50
N ALA A 125 -27.88 -44.23 -31.81
CA ALA A 125 -27.87 -42.99 -32.59
C ALA A 125 -29.28 -42.50 -32.98
N SER A 126 -29.42 -41.19 -33.19
CA SER A 126 -30.61 -40.57 -33.76
C SER A 126 -30.33 -39.94 -35.14
N SER A 127 -31.29 -40.00 -36.07
CA SER A 127 -31.22 -39.24 -37.32
C SER A 127 -32.54 -38.52 -37.62
N ILE A 128 -32.46 -37.26 -38.02
CA ILE A 128 -33.61 -36.40 -38.30
C ILE A 128 -33.53 -35.93 -39.74
N SER A 129 -34.52 -36.27 -40.56
CA SER A 129 -34.60 -35.84 -41.95
C SER A 129 -35.03 -34.38 -42.06
N SER A 130 -34.75 -33.75 -43.21
CA SER A 130 -35.22 -32.41 -43.52
C SER A 130 -36.74 -32.31 -43.41
N GLY A 131 -37.23 -31.32 -42.65
CA GLY A 131 -38.65 -31.10 -42.39
C GLY A 131 -39.25 -31.99 -41.27
N ALA A 132 -38.47 -32.90 -40.68
CA ALA A 132 -38.87 -33.69 -39.53
C ALA A 132 -38.41 -33.05 -38.21
N THR A 133 -39.08 -33.39 -37.11
CA THR A 133 -38.72 -32.95 -35.76
C THR A 133 -38.59 -34.11 -34.80
N LEU A 134 -37.47 -34.18 -34.06
CA LEU A 134 -37.32 -35.04 -32.90
C LEU A 134 -37.35 -34.17 -31.64
N GLN A 135 -38.36 -34.38 -30.79
CA GLN A 135 -38.51 -33.65 -29.55
C GLN A 135 -38.26 -34.57 -28.35
N ALA A 136 -37.33 -34.21 -27.48
CA ALA A 136 -37.15 -34.82 -26.16
C ALA A 136 -38.01 -34.09 -25.13
N GLY A 137 -38.95 -34.82 -24.52
CA GLY A 137 -39.86 -34.34 -23.49
C GLY A 137 -41.04 -33.52 -24.00
N ASN A 138 -42.03 -33.32 -23.13
CA ASN A 138 -43.24 -32.53 -23.42
C ASN A 138 -43.59 -31.57 -22.25
N GLY A 139 -42.59 -30.83 -21.76
CA GLY A 139 -42.69 -29.90 -20.64
C GLY A 139 -42.51 -30.51 -19.24
N GLY A 140 -42.39 -31.84 -19.15
CA GLY A 140 -42.09 -32.56 -17.90
C GLY A 140 -40.59 -32.78 -17.66
N SER A 141 -40.25 -33.57 -16.64
CA SER A 141 -38.87 -33.92 -16.28
C SER A 141 -38.35 -35.20 -16.92
N SER A 142 -39.15 -35.92 -17.74
CA SER A 142 -38.78 -37.13 -18.51
C SER A 142 -38.78 -36.91 -20.03
N GLY A 143 -37.90 -37.62 -20.74
CA GLY A 143 -37.61 -37.42 -22.16
C GLY A 143 -36.12 -37.31 -22.47
N SER A 144 -35.59 -38.10 -23.39
CA SER A 144 -34.25 -37.87 -23.95
C SER A 144 -34.16 -38.36 -25.39
N VAL A 145 -33.27 -37.77 -26.16
CA VAL A 145 -32.70 -38.46 -27.35
C VAL A 145 -31.62 -39.42 -26.84
N GLY A 146 -31.36 -40.51 -27.56
CA GLY A 146 -30.54 -41.62 -27.08
C GLY A 146 -29.11 -41.26 -26.64
N THR A 147 -28.32 -42.28 -26.34
CA THR A 147 -26.93 -42.11 -25.85
C THR A 147 -25.91 -41.88 -26.97
N GLY A 148 -26.29 -42.13 -28.23
CA GLY A 148 -25.41 -42.00 -29.40
C GLY A 148 -25.44 -40.62 -30.07
N ALA A 149 -24.72 -40.50 -31.18
CA ALA A 149 -24.69 -39.27 -31.98
C ALA A 149 -26.06 -38.93 -32.58
N VAL A 150 -26.31 -37.63 -32.79
CA VAL A 150 -27.51 -37.11 -33.46
C VAL A 150 -27.10 -36.48 -34.79
N THR A 151 -27.62 -37.04 -35.89
CA THR A 151 -27.51 -36.44 -37.22
C THR A 151 -28.79 -35.66 -37.51
N ASP A 152 -28.76 -34.35 -37.31
CA ASP A 152 -29.90 -33.46 -37.47
C ASP A 152 -29.86 -32.69 -38.80
N ASN A 153 -30.76 -33.02 -39.71
CA ASN A 153 -31.03 -32.23 -40.92
C ASN A 153 -32.42 -31.54 -40.88
N GLY A 154 -33.13 -31.64 -39.76
CA GLY A 154 -34.46 -31.08 -39.53
C GLY A 154 -34.46 -30.18 -38.30
N SER A 155 -35.19 -30.58 -37.26
CA SER A 155 -35.16 -29.89 -35.96
C SER A 155 -35.04 -30.85 -34.79
N LEU A 156 -34.05 -30.59 -33.93
CA LEU A 156 -33.91 -31.19 -32.61
C LEU A 156 -34.47 -30.23 -31.54
N VAL A 157 -35.45 -30.69 -30.76
CA VAL A 157 -36.10 -29.90 -29.72
C VAL A 157 -35.95 -30.56 -28.36
N TYR A 158 -35.54 -29.81 -27.35
CA TYR A 158 -35.64 -30.20 -25.95
C TYR A 158 -36.73 -29.37 -25.29
N ASN A 159 -37.82 -30.01 -24.85
CA ASN A 159 -38.92 -29.37 -24.13
C ASN A 159 -39.07 -30.03 -22.76
N ARG A 160 -38.21 -29.63 -21.81
CA ARG A 160 -38.05 -30.35 -20.54
C ARG A 160 -37.79 -29.39 -19.39
N THR A 161 -38.26 -29.78 -18.21
CA THR A 161 -37.79 -29.25 -16.92
C THR A 161 -36.65 -30.13 -16.39
N GLY A 162 -35.92 -29.66 -15.38
CA GLY A 162 -34.76 -30.38 -14.84
C GLY A 162 -33.55 -30.34 -15.77
N THR A 163 -32.55 -31.20 -15.54
CA THR A 163 -31.32 -31.24 -16.34
C THR A 163 -31.26 -32.48 -17.22
N VAL A 164 -30.86 -32.33 -18.48
CA VAL A 164 -30.55 -33.43 -19.40
C VAL A 164 -29.18 -33.22 -20.02
N THR A 165 -28.35 -34.26 -20.02
CA THR A 165 -27.02 -34.23 -20.65
C THR A 165 -27.06 -34.97 -21.97
N ASN A 166 -26.90 -34.20 -23.05
CA ASN A 166 -26.69 -34.75 -24.39
C ASN A 166 -25.22 -35.13 -24.55
N SER A 167 -24.94 -36.43 -24.42
CA SER A 167 -23.57 -36.98 -24.45
C SER A 167 -23.07 -37.29 -25.87
N GLY A 168 -23.97 -37.43 -26.85
CA GLY A 168 -23.63 -37.66 -28.25
C GLY A 168 -23.37 -36.36 -29.01
N SER A 169 -22.49 -36.38 -30.01
CA SER A 169 -22.28 -35.23 -30.88
C SER A 169 -23.51 -34.98 -31.77
N ILE A 170 -23.89 -33.71 -31.91
CA ILE A 170 -24.92 -33.24 -32.85
C ILE A 170 -24.22 -32.72 -34.11
N SER A 171 -24.65 -33.21 -35.28
CA SER A 171 -24.12 -32.86 -36.60
C SER A 171 -25.23 -32.59 -37.60
N GLY A 172 -24.92 -32.02 -38.77
CA GLY A 172 -25.89 -31.78 -39.84
C GLY A 172 -26.37 -30.32 -39.94
N GLY A 173 -27.29 -30.08 -40.87
CA GLY A 173 -27.79 -28.73 -41.20
C GLY A 173 -28.97 -28.24 -40.35
N GLY A 174 -29.53 -29.09 -39.50
CA GLY A 174 -30.74 -28.83 -38.70
C GLY A 174 -30.52 -27.88 -37.52
N GLY A 175 -31.64 -27.40 -36.97
CA GLY A 175 -31.67 -26.42 -35.89
C GLY A 175 -31.98 -27.02 -34.52
N LEU A 176 -31.34 -26.48 -33.48
CA LEU A 176 -31.52 -26.87 -32.08
C LEU A 176 -32.46 -25.88 -31.36
N THR A 177 -33.49 -26.37 -30.68
CA THR A 177 -34.34 -25.55 -29.81
C THR A 177 -34.34 -26.08 -28.38
N VAL A 178 -34.07 -25.22 -27.41
CA VAL A 178 -34.20 -25.51 -25.97
C VAL A 178 -35.37 -24.71 -25.40
N GLN A 179 -36.28 -25.41 -24.72
CA GLN A 179 -37.45 -24.83 -24.05
C GLN A 179 -37.88 -25.69 -22.84
N GLY A 180 -38.84 -25.19 -22.06
CA GLY A 180 -39.41 -25.92 -20.92
C GLY A 180 -38.79 -25.61 -19.56
N GLY A 181 -37.89 -24.62 -19.48
CA GLY A 181 -37.33 -24.10 -18.23
C GLY A 181 -36.18 -24.91 -17.62
N GLY A 182 -35.87 -26.09 -18.17
CA GLY A 182 -34.75 -26.94 -17.74
C GLY A 182 -33.39 -26.55 -18.33
N THR A 183 -32.37 -27.34 -18.01
CA THR A 183 -30.99 -27.22 -18.52
C THR A 183 -30.67 -28.36 -19.48
N VAL A 184 -30.21 -28.00 -20.68
CA VAL A 184 -29.65 -28.93 -21.66
C VAL A 184 -28.14 -28.76 -21.69
N VAL A 185 -27.41 -29.81 -21.31
CA VAL A 185 -25.94 -29.80 -21.31
C VAL A 185 -25.42 -30.46 -22.59
N LEU A 186 -24.71 -29.70 -23.41
CA LEU A 186 -23.97 -30.21 -24.55
C LEU A 186 -22.57 -30.65 -24.11
N ALA A 187 -22.43 -31.92 -23.74
CA ALA A 187 -21.17 -32.47 -23.23
C ALA A 187 -20.17 -32.84 -24.35
N ALA A 188 -20.66 -33.17 -25.54
CA ALA A 188 -19.83 -33.50 -26.70
C ALA A 188 -19.51 -32.29 -27.58
N ASN A 189 -18.42 -32.38 -28.35
CA ASN A 189 -18.13 -31.42 -29.41
C ASN A 189 -19.11 -31.64 -30.56
N ASN A 190 -19.86 -30.60 -30.91
CA ASN A 190 -20.87 -30.62 -31.96
C ASN A 190 -20.34 -29.98 -33.25
N SER A 191 -21.00 -30.28 -34.37
CA SER A 191 -20.66 -29.77 -35.70
C SER A 191 -21.89 -29.41 -36.53
N TYR A 192 -23.05 -29.21 -35.90
CA TYR A 192 -24.25 -28.75 -36.59
C TYR A 192 -24.10 -27.30 -37.05
N SER A 193 -24.82 -26.92 -38.10
CA SER A 193 -24.73 -25.58 -38.70
C SER A 193 -26.03 -24.78 -38.65
N GLY A 194 -27.17 -25.39 -38.32
CA GLY A 194 -28.43 -24.68 -38.20
C GLY A 194 -28.46 -23.73 -36.99
N ALA A 195 -29.47 -22.85 -36.96
CA ALA A 195 -29.64 -21.89 -35.87
C ALA A 195 -29.98 -22.60 -34.55
N THR A 196 -29.54 -22.02 -33.43
CA THR A 196 -29.91 -22.45 -32.08
C THR A 196 -30.86 -21.44 -31.46
N VAL A 197 -31.96 -21.90 -30.86
CA VAL A 197 -32.92 -21.05 -30.14
C VAL A 197 -33.02 -21.50 -28.69
N VAL A 198 -32.82 -20.56 -27.76
CA VAL A 198 -32.97 -20.79 -26.32
C VAL A 198 -34.16 -19.98 -25.83
N ASN A 199 -35.30 -20.65 -25.64
CA ASN A 199 -36.49 -20.13 -24.96
C ASN A 199 -36.28 -20.21 -23.43
N PRO A 200 -37.27 -19.86 -22.58
CA PRO A 200 -37.09 -20.01 -21.13
C PRO A 200 -36.52 -21.39 -20.75
N GLY A 201 -35.32 -21.38 -20.14
CA GLY A 201 -34.45 -22.54 -19.98
C GLY A 201 -32.96 -22.21 -20.15
N VAL A 202 -32.09 -23.20 -19.99
CA VAL A 202 -30.63 -23.05 -20.08
C VAL A 202 -30.06 -24.00 -21.14
N LEU A 203 -29.29 -23.46 -22.07
CA LEU A 203 -28.39 -24.26 -22.91
C LEU A 203 -26.97 -24.10 -22.38
N GLN A 204 -26.38 -25.17 -21.89
CA GLN A 204 -25.03 -25.19 -21.34
C GLN A 204 -24.05 -25.86 -22.30
N VAL A 205 -22.99 -25.14 -22.66
CA VAL A 205 -21.88 -25.62 -23.48
C VAL A 205 -20.78 -26.16 -22.57
N GLY A 206 -20.55 -27.46 -22.62
CA GLY A 206 -19.57 -28.15 -21.77
C GLY A 206 -20.13 -28.58 -20.41
N ALA A 207 -19.40 -29.46 -19.74
CA ALA A 207 -19.76 -30.07 -18.46
C ALA A 207 -18.59 -30.02 -17.46
N GLY A 208 -17.88 -28.89 -17.39
CA GLY A 208 -16.73 -28.70 -16.49
C GLY A 208 -15.42 -29.32 -16.99
N GLY A 209 -15.36 -29.75 -18.26
CA GLY A 209 -14.15 -30.26 -18.91
C GLY A 209 -13.66 -29.34 -20.05
N THR A 210 -13.04 -29.94 -21.06
CA THR A 210 -12.57 -29.29 -22.29
C THR A 210 -13.34 -29.73 -23.55
N SER A 211 -14.52 -30.30 -23.36
CA SER A 211 -15.43 -30.72 -24.44
C SER A 211 -16.76 -29.96 -24.35
N GLY A 212 -17.49 -29.93 -25.46
CA GLY A 212 -18.70 -29.14 -25.62
C GLY A 212 -18.48 -27.97 -26.58
N THR A 213 -19.24 -27.90 -27.66
CA THR A 213 -19.24 -26.75 -28.60
C THR A 213 -20.65 -26.53 -29.15
N LEU A 214 -20.91 -25.36 -29.73
CA LEU A 214 -22.12 -25.08 -30.51
C LEU A 214 -21.94 -25.40 -32.02
N GLY A 215 -20.87 -26.13 -32.37
CA GLY A 215 -20.51 -26.41 -33.76
C GLY A 215 -20.25 -25.15 -34.60
N SER A 216 -20.88 -25.10 -35.77
CA SER A 216 -20.83 -23.97 -36.70
C SER A 216 -22.22 -23.36 -36.87
N ALA A 217 -23.02 -23.35 -35.80
CA ALA A 217 -24.37 -22.82 -35.79
C ALA A 217 -24.42 -21.42 -36.44
N ALA A 218 -25.39 -21.20 -37.32
CA ALA A 218 -25.54 -19.93 -38.03
C ALA A 218 -25.74 -18.74 -37.07
N SER A 219 -26.44 -18.96 -35.96
CA SER A 219 -26.63 -18.00 -34.86
C SER A 219 -27.13 -18.72 -33.60
N VAL A 220 -27.04 -18.04 -32.45
CA VAL A 220 -27.78 -18.41 -31.24
C VAL A 220 -28.72 -17.28 -30.87
N THR A 221 -30.04 -17.54 -30.86
CA THR A 221 -31.05 -16.59 -30.38
C THR A 221 -31.45 -16.98 -28.95
N VAL A 222 -31.13 -16.14 -27.97
CA VAL A 222 -31.52 -16.31 -26.57
C VAL A 222 -32.72 -15.42 -26.28
N ASN A 223 -33.91 -15.99 -26.23
CA ASN A 223 -35.15 -15.26 -25.94
C ASN A 223 -35.25 -14.92 -24.44
N SER A 224 -36.15 -14.01 -24.09
CA SER A 224 -36.40 -13.61 -22.70
C SER A 224 -36.64 -14.83 -21.80
N GLY A 225 -35.96 -14.88 -20.66
CA GLY A 225 -35.95 -16.00 -19.71
C GLY A 225 -35.04 -17.17 -20.10
N GLY A 226 -34.43 -17.15 -21.29
CA GLY A 226 -33.41 -18.10 -21.73
C GLY A 226 -32.01 -17.72 -21.23
N THR A 227 -31.13 -18.72 -21.08
CA THR A 227 -29.71 -18.51 -20.77
C THR A 227 -28.84 -19.39 -21.66
N LEU A 228 -27.83 -18.81 -22.31
CA LEU A 228 -26.71 -19.55 -22.90
C LEU A 228 -25.55 -19.54 -21.89
N ALA A 229 -25.16 -20.71 -21.39
CA ALA A 229 -24.09 -20.88 -20.41
C ALA A 229 -22.86 -21.56 -21.04
N PHE A 230 -21.66 -21.13 -20.65
CA PHE A 230 -20.40 -21.77 -21.01
C PHE A 230 -19.71 -22.30 -19.74
N ALA A 231 -19.63 -23.62 -19.64
CA ALA A 231 -19.10 -24.36 -18.49
C ALA A 231 -17.89 -25.20 -18.92
N ARG A 232 -16.86 -24.54 -19.44
CA ARG A 232 -15.60 -25.15 -19.89
C ARG A 232 -14.45 -24.63 -19.04
N MET A 233 -13.54 -25.52 -18.63
CA MET A 233 -12.42 -25.13 -17.75
C MET A 233 -11.27 -24.48 -18.52
N ASP A 234 -11.24 -24.60 -19.84
CA ASP A 234 -10.22 -24.03 -20.72
C ASP A 234 -10.65 -22.70 -21.35
N GLN A 235 -9.79 -22.15 -22.20
CA GLN A 235 -10.14 -21.01 -23.04
C GLN A 235 -11.03 -21.47 -24.21
N THR A 236 -12.20 -20.88 -24.34
CA THR A 236 -13.14 -21.11 -25.44
C THR A 236 -13.30 -19.83 -26.26
N THR A 237 -13.18 -19.92 -27.58
CA THR A 237 -13.50 -18.80 -28.48
C THR A 237 -14.86 -19.03 -29.12
N ASN A 238 -15.81 -18.14 -28.88
CA ASN A 238 -17.10 -18.14 -29.54
C ASN A 238 -17.10 -17.14 -30.71
N SER A 239 -17.19 -17.70 -31.92
CA SER A 239 -17.35 -16.94 -33.17
C SER A 239 -18.80 -16.90 -33.65
N ILE A 240 -19.74 -17.52 -32.94
CA ILE A 240 -21.15 -17.54 -33.33
C ILE A 240 -21.83 -16.28 -32.79
N VAL A 241 -22.59 -15.61 -33.64
CA VAL A 241 -23.38 -14.44 -33.28
C VAL A 241 -24.50 -14.85 -32.31
N ILE A 242 -24.54 -14.19 -31.15
CA ILE A 242 -25.61 -14.33 -30.17
C ILE A 242 -26.58 -13.16 -30.32
N THR A 243 -27.88 -13.43 -30.43
CA THR A 243 -28.95 -12.42 -30.51
C THR A 243 -30.04 -12.67 -29.45
N GLY A 244 -30.97 -11.73 -29.26
CA GLY A 244 -32.14 -11.85 -28.40
C GLY A 244 -32.12 -10.96 -27.16
N THR A 245 -32.84 -11.37 -26.12
CA THR A 245 -33.05 -10.59 -24.87
C THR A 245 -32.80 -11.40 -23.60
N GLY A 246 -32.45 -12.68 -23.71
CA GLY A 246 -32.05 -13.54 -22.58
C GLY A 246 -30.59 -13.37 -22.21
N ALA A 247 -30.08 -14.23 -21.32
CA ALA A 247 -28.77 -14.05 -20.70
C ALA A 247 -27.64 -14.87 -21.35
N LEU A 248 -26.42 -14.34 -21.27
CA LEU A 248 -25.16 -15.07 -21.43
C LEU A 248 -24.55 -15.33 -20.05
N ARG A 249 -24.10 -16.54 -19.77
CA ARG A 249 -23.42 -16.91 -18.52
C ARG A 249 -22.08 -17.57 -18.77
N GLN A 250 -21.03 -17.10 -18.11
CA GLN A 250 -19.74 -17.78 -18.03
C GLN A 250 -19.62 -18.48 -16.67
N GLU A 251 -19.61 -19.81 -16.66
CA GLU A 251 -19.61 -20.59 -15.41
C GLU A 251 -18.21 -21.05 -14.98
N ALA A 252 -17.28 -21.24 -15.93
CA ALA A 252 -15.90 -21.66 -15.64
C ALA A 252 -14.93 -21.19 -16.74
N GLY A 253 -13.63 -21.15 -16.46
CA GLY A 253 -12.59 -20.93 -17.48
C GLY A 253 -12.68 -19.55 -18.15
N LYS A 254 -12.23 -19.46 -19.41
CA LYS A 254 -12.15 -18.19 -20.15
C LYS A 254 -12.95 -18.24 -21.45
N LEU A 255 -13.95 -17.38 -21.60
CA LEU A 255 -14.67 -17.19 -22.87
C LEU A 255 -14.14 -15.98 -23.61
N VAL A 256 -13.82 -16.15 -24.89
CA VAL A 256 -13.42 -15.09 -25.80
C VAL A 256 -14.50 -14.91 -26.86
N MET A 257 -15.19 -13.77 -26.83
CA MET A 257 -16.21 -13.38 -27.81
C MET A 257 -15.55 -12.59 -28.94
N VAL A 258 -15.67 -13.07 -30.18
CA VAL A 258 -15.04 -12.42 -31.36
C VAL A 258 -16.05 -11.87 -32.38
N SER A 259 -17.34 -12.07 -32.14
CA SER A 259 -18.45 -11.63 -33.01
C SER A 259 -19.26 -10.50 -32.35
N SER A 260 -20.00 -9.72 -33.13
CA SER A 260 -20.96 -8.72 -32.61
C SER A 260 -22.20 -9.41 -32.08
N ASN A 261 -22.53 -9.23 -30.79
CA ASN A 261 -23.65 -9.89 -30.15
C ASN A 261 -24.71 -8.88 -29.68
N SER A 262 -25.92 -9.37 -29.48
CA SER A 262 -27.03 -8.58 -28.95
C SER A 262 -27.94 -9.46 -28.10
N TYR A 263 -27.66 -9.56 -26.81
CA TYR A 263 -28.48 -10.30 -25.84
C TYR A 263 -28.80 -9.41 -24.62
N GLY A 264 -29.57 -9.92 -23.65
CA GLY A 264 -29.90 -9.22 -22.41
C GLY A 264 -28.75 -9.23 -21.41
N ALA A 265 -28.87 -9.99 -20.32
CA ALA A 265 -27.92 -9.96 -19.21
C ALA A 265 -26.60 -10.72 -19.52
N THR A 266 -25.50 -10.29 -18.88
CA THR A 266 -24.24 -11.06 -18.80
C THR A 266 -24.00 -11.49 -17.35
N MET A 267 -23.76 -12.77 -17.11
CA MET A 267 -23.40 -13.35 -15.81
C MET A 267 -22.02 -13.99 -15.89
N ILE A 268 -21.15 -13.78 -14.90
CA ILE A 268 -19.79 -14.36 -14.86
C ILE A 268 -19.57 -14.91 -13.45
N ASP A 269 -19.46 -16.23 -13.33
CA ASP A 269 -19.26 -16.93 -12.07
C ASP A 269 -17.83 -16.77 -11.54
N SER A 270 -17.66 -17.03 -10.24
CA SER A 270 -16.37 -16.94 -9.54
C SER A 270 -15.25 -17.70 -10.23
N GLY A 271 -14.10 -17.03 -10.37
CA GLY A 271 -12.92 -17.60 -11.03
C GLY A 271 -13.00 -17.72 -12.55
N SER A 272 -14.09 -17.25 -13.17
CA SER A 272 -14.25 -17.24 -14.63
C SER A 272 -13.76 -15.92 -15.26
N THR A 273 -13.57 -15.92 -16.57
CA THR A 273 -13.19 -14.72 -17.34
C THR A 273 -13.98 -14.62 -18.64
N LEU A 274 -14.51 -13.44 -18.93
CA LEU A 274 -15.05 -13.07 -20.24
C LEU A 274 -14.15 -12.03 -20.90
N GLN A 275 -13.66 -12.33 -22.11
CA GLN A 275 -12.90 -11.42 -22.96
C GLN A 275 -13.72 -11.10 -24.21
N ILE A 276 -13.82 -9.82 -24.57
CA ILE A 276 -14.52 -9.36 -25.78
C ILE A 276 -13.47 -8.79 -26.73
N ALA A 277 -13.43 -9.31 -27.96
CA ALA A 277 -12.33 -9.06 -28.90
C ALA A 277 -12.70 -8.25 -30.14
N ASN A 278 -13.99 -8.02 -30.47
CA ASN A 278 -14.42 -7.07 -31.52
C ASN A 278 -15.92 -6.69 -31.49
N GLY A 279 -16.24 -5.39 -31.71
CA GLY A 279 -17.52 -4.89 -32.24
C GLY A 279 -18.82 -5.23 -31.51
N ASP A 280 -18.77 -5.61 -30.23
CA ASP A 280 -19.95 -6.00 -29.46
C ASP A 280 -20.66 -4.76 -28.90
N THR A 281 -21.91 -4.48 -29.33
CA THR A 281 -22.60 -3.23 -29.02
C THR A 281 -23.44 -3.29 -27.75
N ASN A 282 -23.58 -4.46 -27.09
CA ASN A 282 -24.54 -4.67 -25.99
C ASN A 282 -23.98 -4.65 -24.56
N LEU A 283 -22.76 -4.14 -24.36
CA LEU A 283 -22.31 -3.72 -23.01
C LEU A 283 -23.13 -2.55 -22.44
N VAL A 284 -24.02 -1.94 -23.23
CA VAL A 284 -24.88 -0.80 -22.84
C VAL A 284 -26.02 -1.22 -21.90
N TYR A 285 -26.33 -2.52 -21.76
CA TYR A 285 -27.40 -3.03 -20.89
C TYR A 285 -26.94 -4.24 -20.04
N ALA A 286 -25.67 -4.25 -19.61
CA ALA A 286 -25.27 -5.08 -18.48
C ALA A 286 -25.95 -4.51 -17.22
N VAL A 287 -27.23 -4.88 -17.01
CA VAL A 287 -27.86 -4.75 -15.70
C VAL A 287 -27.04 -5.65 -14.78
N LEU A 288 -26.12 -5.00 -14.06
CA LEU A 288 -25.14 -5.59 -13.17
C LEU A 288 -25.83 -6.03 -11.88
N THR A 289 -26.89 -6.83 -11.99
CA THR A 289 -27.59 -7.35 -10.82
C THR A 289 -26.90 -8.60 -10.35
N THR A 290 -26.23 -8.44 -9.21
CA THR A 290 -25.78 -9.43 -8.24
C THR A 290 -24.63 -10.35 -8.66
N ASN A 291 -23.50 -10.12 -7.99
CA ASN A 291 -22.37 -11.01 -7.77
C ASN A 291 -21.44 -11.23 -8.98
N ILE A 292 -20.55 -10.26 -9.22
CA ILE A 292 -19.45 -10.38 -10.18
C ILE A 292 -18.15 -10.60 -9.41
N ASP A 293 -17.60 -11.79 -9.59
CA ASP A 293 -16.39 -12.22 -8.91
C ASP A 293 -15.11 -12.07 -9.73
N ASN A 294 -15.15 -11.68 -11.03
CA ASN A 294 -13.99 -11.24 -11.82
C ASN A 294 -14.42 -10.77 -13.23
N VAL A 295 -14.61 -9.47 -13.44
CA VAL A 295 -14.68 -8.89 -14.79
C VAL A 295 -13.31 -8.33 -15.16
N ASN A 296 -12.49 -9.18 -15.78
CA ASN A 296 -11.25 -8.73 -16.42
C ASN A 296 -11.61 -8.11 -17.77
N LEU A 297 -12.01 -6.84 -17.76
CA LEU A 297 -12.35 -6.06 -18.95
C LEU A 297 -11.05 -5.72 -19.73
N ILE A 298 -10.43 -6.73 -20.34
CA ILE A 298 -9.27 -6.52 -21.24
C ILE A 298 -9.82 -5.99 -22.57
N THR A 299 -10.09 -4.70 -22.64
CA THR A 299 -10.78 -4.07 -23.78
C THR A 299 -9.80 -3.55 -24.82
N ASN A 300 -9.46 -4.38 -25.81
CA ASN A 300 -8.89 -3.92 -27.08
C ASN A 300 -9.98 -3.47 -28.10
N VAL A 301 -11.21 -3.24 -27.64
CA VAL A 301 -12.40 -3.07 -28.48
C VAL A 301 -13.13 -1.79 -28.13
N PHE A 302 -12.52 -0.64 -28.40
CA PHE A 302 -13.25 0.63 -28.45
C PHE A 302 -12.56 1.53 -29.47
N THR A 303 -12.59 1.14 -30.74
CA THR A 303 -11.99 1.93 -31.83
C THR A 303 -12.81 3.16 -32.23
N ASN A 304 -13.95 3.45 -31.58
CA ASN A 304 -14.80 4.62 -31.88
C ASN A 304 -15.58 5.14 -30.65
N PHE A 305 -14.93 5.69 -29.61
CA PHE A 305 -15.64 6.35 -28.50
C PHE A 305 -15.03 7.72 -28.17
N PHE A 306 -15.69 8.79 -28.62
CA PHE A 306 -15.51 10.15 -28.12
C PHE A 306 -16.62 10.41 -27.08
N GLY A 307 -16.28 10.69 -25.81
CA GLY A 307 -17.25 11.16 -24.79
C GLY A 307 -17.57 10.18 -23.64
N SER A 308 -18.10 10.73 -22.54
CA SER A 308 -18.34 10.10 -21.22
C SER A 308 -19.04 8.74 -21.28
N VAL A 309 -18.59 7.78 -20.45
CA VAL A 309 -19.27 6.49 -20.26
C VAL A 309 -20.16 6.57 -19.00
N THR A 310 -21.46 6.40 -19.19
CA THR A 310 -22.42 6.17 -18.11
C THR A 310 -22.85 4.71 -18.23
N LEU A 311 -22.39 3.81 -17.34
CA LEU A 311 -22.79 2.39 -17.34
C LEU A 311 -24.19 2.19 -16.71
N GLY A 312 -25.11 3.11 -16.99
CA GLY A 312 -26.37 3.27 -16.24
C GLY A 312 -26.23 4.16 -14.99
N ALA A 313 -27.33 4.36 -14.25
CA ALA A 313 -27.35 5.13 -13.00
C ALA A 313 -27.03 4.28 -11.75
N ASP A 314 -26.85 2.97 -11.91
CA ASP A 314 -26.77 2.01 -10.80
C ASP A 314 -25.34 1.78 -10.30
N THR A 315 -25.22 1.23 -9.09
CA THR A 315 -23.95 0.87 -8.44
C THR A 315 -23.30 -0.35 -9.12
N ILE A 316 -22.01 -0.26 -9.44
CA ILE A 316 -21.15 -1.38 -9.83
C ILE A 316 -20.76 -2.14 -8.56
N THR A 317 -21.25 -3.37 -8.39
CA THR A 317 -20.78 -4.26 -7.30
C THR A 317 -19.64 -5.13 -7.82
N ASP A 318 -18.41 -4.82 -7.42
CA ASP A 318 -17.18 -5.56 -7.71
C ASP A 318 -16.77 -6.40 -6.48
N ASN A 319 -16.74 -7.73 -6.63
CA ASN A 319 -16.20 -8.65 -5.63
C ASN A 319 -14.88 -9.30 -6.08
N GLY A 320 -14.35 -8.93 -7.25
CA GLY A 320 -13.11 -9.43 -7.82
C GLY A 320 -12.12 -8.31 -8.15
N SER A 321 -11.84 -8.12 -9.43
CA SER A 321 -11.04 -6.98 -9.90
C SER A 321 -11.69 -6.31 -11.10
N LEU A 322 -12.00 -5.02 -10.97
CA LEU A 322 -12.34 -4.14 -12.07
C LEU A 322 -11.06 -3.58 -12.70
N VAL A 323 -10.66 -4.12 -13.85
CA VAL A 323 -9.45 -3.70 -14.57
C VAL A 323 -9.83 -2.79 -15.74
N VAL A 324 -9.24 -1.60 -15.78
CA VAL A 324 -9.34 -0.64 -16.88
C VAL A 324 -7.98 -0.56 -17.56
N ASN A 325 -7.88 -1.20 -18.73
CA ASN A 325 -6.64 -1.30 -19.50
C ASN A 325 -6.85 -0.86 -20.95
N GLN A 326 -7.01 0.44 -21.12
CA GLN A 326 -7.33 1.08 -22.39
C GLN A 326 -6.35 2.21 -22.72
N ALA A 327 -6.13 2.44 -24.01
CA ALA A 327 -5.19 3.47 -24.48
C ALA A 327 -5.78 4.89 -24.53
N PHE A 328 -7.09 5.03 -24.40
CA PHE A 328 -7.83 6.30 -24.48
C PHE A 328 -8.44 6.65 -23.12
N SER A 329 -8.67 7.94 -22.88
CA SER A 329 -9.27 8.42 -21.62
C SER A 329 -10.78 8.13 -21.55
N SER A 330 -11.28 7.82 -20.37
CA SER A 330 -12.70 7.57 -20.10
C SER A 330 -13.17 8.21 -18.80
N THR A 331 -14.47 8.48 -18.71
CA THR A 331 -15.13 8.88 -17.47
C THR A 331 -16.06 7.78 -17.01
N LEU A 332 -15.98 7.39 -15.73
CA LEU A 332 -16.91 6.48 -15.06
C LEU A 332 -17.74 7.25 -14.04
N SER A 333 -19.07 7.27 -14.22
CA SER A 333 -19.99 8.05 -13.37
C SER A 333 -20.74 7.24 -12.32
N ASN A 334 -20.56 5.91 -12.34
CA ASN A 334 -21.19 4.97 -11.42
C ASN A 334 -20.45 4.92 -10.08
N THR A 335 -21.18 4.60 -9.02
CA THR A 335 -20.57 4.19 -7.74
C THR A 335 -20.04 2.77 -7.85
N ILE A 336 -18.85 2.49 -7.33
CA ILE A 336 -18.26 1.15 -7.24
C ILE A 336 -18.29 0.69 -5.78
N ALA A 337 -18.83 -0.50 -5.52
CA ALA A 337 -19.00 -1.12 -4.20
C ALA A 337 -18.55 -2.59 -4.21
N GLY A 338 -18.50 -3.25 -3.06
CA GLY A 338 -18.22 -4.69 -2.94
C GLY A 338 -16.86 -5.01 -2.30
N SER A 339 -16.41 -6.25 -2.41
CA SER A 339 -15.15 -6.71 -1.79
C SER A 339 -13.92 -6.61 -2.70
N GLY A 340 -14.12 -6.30 -3.99
CA GLY A 340 -13.12 -6.32 -5.06
C GLY A 340 -12.22 -5.08 -5.12
N SER A 341 -11.41 -5.02 -6.18
CA SER A 341 -10.32 -4.06 -6.38
C SER A 341 -10.43 -3.31 -7.71
N LEU A 342 -9.97 -2.06 -7.76
CA LEU A 342 -9.88 -1.29 -9.00
C LEU A 342 -8.44 -1.27 -9.52
N ALA A 343 -8.20 -1.55 -10.80
CA ALA A 343 -6.88 -1.44 -11.41
C ALA A 343 -6.92 -0.64 -12.72
N GLN A 344 -6.30 0.54 -12.74
CA GLN A 344 -5.99 1.26 -13.97
C GLN A 344 -4.60 0.82 -14.45
N MET A 345 -4.54 0.23 -15.64
CA MET A 345 -3.29 -0.31 -16.23
C MET A 345 -2.99 0.20 -17.64
N GLY A 346 -3.98 0.81 -18.30
CA GLY A 346 -3.83 1.35 -19.65
C GLY A 346 -3.36 2.80 -19.64
N PRO A 347 -2.68 3.29 -20.68
CA PRO A 347 -2.11 4.64 -20.71
C PRO A 347 -3.17 5.75 -20.83
N GLY A 348 -4.44 5.42 -21.07
CA GLY A 348 -5.54 6.37 -21.01
C GLY A 348 -5.81 6.88 -19.59
N THR A 349 -6.40 8.06 -19.46
CA THR A 349 -6.82 8.61 -18.17
C THR A 349 -8.19 8.11 -17.76
N LEU A 350 -8.34 7.57 -16.55
CA LEU A 350 -9.62 7.23 -15.95
C LEU A 350 -10.12 8.37 -15.04
N THR A 351 -11.19 9.05 -15.45
CA THR A 351 -11.89 10.03 -14.62
C THR A 351 -13.02 9.33 -13.86
N LEU A 352 -12.95 9.29 -12.53
CA LEU A 352 -14.06 8.85 -11.69
C LEU A 352 -14.91 10.08 -11.34
N LEU A 353 -16.13 10.11 -11.88
CA LEU A 353 -17.09 11.19 -11.67
C LEU A 353 -17.95 10.88 -10.43
N ARG A 354 -17.75 11.67 -9.38
CA ARG A 354 -18.28 11.42 -8.04
C ARG A 354 -19.72 11.91 -7.89
N THR A 355 -20.69 11.06 -8.22
CA THR A 355 -22.09 11.27 -7.85
C THR A 355 -22.43 10.70 -6.46
N ALA A 356 -21.66 9.71 -5.99
CA ALA A 356 -21.65 9.16 -4.62
C ALA A 356 -20.28 8.48 -4.30
N ALA A 357 -20.05 8.07 -3.04
CA ALA A 357 -18.78 7.50 -2.57
C ALA A 357 -18.58 6.04 -2.98
N ASN A 358 -17.38 5.72 -3.49
CA ASN A 358 -16.99 4.34 -3.80
C ASN A 358 -16.70 3.57 -2.50
N THR A 359 -17.22 2.35 -2.37
CA THR A 359 -17.16 1.54 -1.14
C THR A 359 -16.48 0.17 -1.32
N TYR A 360 -15.86 -0.09 -2.47
CA TYR A 360 -15.12 -1.34 -2.68
C TYR A 360 -13.99 -1.51 -1.66
N ALA A 361 -13.84 -2.71 -1.10
CA ALA A 361 -12.93 -2.97 0.01
C ALA A 361 -11.48 -3.29 -0.42
N GLY A 362 -11.29 -3.80 -1.63
CA GLY A 362 -9.96 -4.04 -2.19
C GLY A 362 -9.19 -2.75 -2.48
N GLY A 363 -7.90 -2.89 -2.77
CA GLY A 363 -7.03 -1.76 -3.11
C GLY A 363 -7.29 -1.20 -4.50
N THR A 364 -6.76 0.00 -4.75
CA THR A 364 -6.65 0.58 -6.08
C THR A 364 -5.22 0.42 -6.59
N THR A 365 -5.06 -0.04 -7.83
CA THR A 365 -3.77 -0.09 -8.53
C THR A 365 -3.75 0.94 -9.65
N ILE A 366 -2.70 1.76 -9.73
CA ILE A 366 -2.45 2.69 -10.84
C ILE A 366 -1.09 2.33 -11.44
N SER A 367 -1.07 1.90 -12.69
CA SER A 367 0.13 1.35 -13.33
C SER A 367 0.39 1.97 -14.71
N ASN A 368 1.41 2.83 -14.82
CA ASN A 368 1.74 3.62 -16.01
C ASN A 368 0.52 4.33 -16.62
N SER A 369 -0.29 4.92 -15.75
CA SER A 369 -1.61 5.43 -16.10
C SER A 369 -2.02 6.60 -15.22
N SER A 370 -3.07 7.33 -15.61
CA SER A 370 -3.62 8.43 -14.81
C SER A 370 -5.03 8.15 -14.33
N VAL A 371 -5.31 8.48 -13.06
CA VAL A 371 -6.65 8.50 -12.48
C VAL A 371 -6.97 9.92 -12.01
N ILE A 372 -8.13 10.44 -12.43
CA ILE A 372 -8.66 11.73 -12.00
C ILE A 372 -9.88 11.49 -11.13
N LEU A 373 -9.87 12.02 -9.91
CA LEU A 373 -11.07 12.09 -9.07
C LEU A 373 -11.75 13.42 -9.32
N ASN A 374 -12.92 13.41 -9.98
CA ASN A 374 -13.63 14.63 -10.37
C ASN A 374 -15.06 14.66 -9.78
N ILE A 375 -15.52 15.84 -9.36
CA ILE A 375 -16.92 16.05 -8.93
C ILE A 375 -17.66 16.78 -10.07
N PRO A 376 -18.76 16.23 -10.61
CA PRO A 376 -19.49 16.87 -11.71
C PRO A 376 -20.11 18.21 -11.29
N GLY A 377 -19.89 19.22 -12.14
CA GLY A 377 -20.48 20.56 -12.02
C GLY A 377 -19.76 21.42 -11.01
N GLY A 378 -19.16 22.53 -11.45
CA GLY A 378 -18.63 23.59 -10.58
C GLY A 378 -19.75 24.24 -9.76
N LEU A 379 -20.24 23.50 -8.76
CA LEU A 379 -21.35 23.88 -7.92
C LEU A 379 -20.83 24.79 -6.82
N SER A 380 -21.19 26.07 -6.91
CA SER A 380 -21.01 27.04 -5.85
C SER A 380 -22.00 26.75 -4.70
N GLY A 381 -21.51 26.72 -3.46
CA GLY A 381 -22.34 26.71 -2.24
C GLY A 381 -22.34 25.42 -1.40
N GLN A 382 -22.96 25.53 -0.21
CA GLN A 382 -22.99 24.60 0.94
C GLN A 382 -23.42 23.14 0.68
N ALA A 383 -23.78 22.75 -0.55
CA ALA A 383 -24.05 21.35 -0.90
C ALA A 383 -22.80 20.44 -0.83
N GLN A 384 -21.62 21.02 -0.57
CA GLN A 384 -20.39 20.30 -0.20
C GLN A 384 -20.49 19.58 1.17
N ALA A 385 -21.42 19.93 2.07
CA ALA A 385 -21.42 19.42 3.44
C ALA A 385 -22.08 18.03 3.60
N ASP A 386 -23.13 17.69 2.84
CA ASP A 386 -23.85 16.43 3.06
C ASP A 386 -23.26 15.23 2.31
N ALA A 387 -22.40 15.44 1.31
CA ALA A 387 -21.68 14.36 0.62
C ALA A 387 -20.29 14.06 1.22
N VAL A 388 -19.78 14.91 2.12
CA VAL A 388 -18.39 14.92 2.61
C VAL A 388 -18.34 15.00 4.14
N THR A 389 -19.01 14.07 4.84
CA THR A 389 -19.00 14.00 6.32
C THR A 389 -18.37 12.75 6.91
N GLY A 390 -17.80 11.86 6.09
CA GLY A 390 -17.02 10.72 6.58
C GLY A 390 -15.91 10.33 5.61
N ALA A 391 -14.65 10.30 6.08
CA ALA A 391 -13.47 9.68 5.47
C ALA A 391 -13.59 9.37 3.96
N ASP A 392 -13.72 10.42 3.15
CA ASP A 392 -14.33 10.31 1.83
C ASP A 392 -13.31 9.89 0.75
N GLN A 393 -13.05 8.59 0.71
CA GLN A 393 -12.17 7.96 -0.26
C GLN A 393 -12.85 7.93 -1.63
N GLY A 394 -12.43 8.79 -2.55
CA GLY A 394 -12.87 8.66 -3.95
C GLY A 394 -12.46 7.32 -4.59
N LEU A 395 -11.62 6.55 -3.89
CA LEU A 395 -11.05 5.28 -4.29
C LEU A 395 -11.27 4.22 -3.20
N GLY A 396 -12.49 3.71 -3.03
CA GLY A 396 -12.79 2.56 -2.15
C GLY A 396 -12.24 2.70 -0.73
N THR A 397 -12.16 1.63 0.06
CA THR A 397 -11.57 1.71 1.42
C THR A 397 -10.15 1.17 1.52
N GLY A 398 -9.66 0.50 0.45
CA GLY A 398 -8.30 -0.05 0.39
C GLY A 398 -7.20 0.98 0.14
N SER A 399 -5.96 0.50 0.07
CA SER A 399 -4.78 1.30 -0.29
C SER A 399 -4.70 1.62 -1.77
N VAL A 400 -4.11 2.75 -2.13
CA VAL A 400 -3.72 3.08 -3.51
C VAL A 400 -2.25 2.71 -3.71
N THR A 401 -1.98 1.80 -4.64
CA THR A 401 -0.63 1.32 -4.96
C THR A 401 -0.23 1.73 -6.36
N PHE A 402 0.97 2.29 -6.49
CA PHE A 402 1.49 2.80 -7.76
C PHE A 402 2.55 1.86 -8.34
N PHE A 403 2.48 1.59 -9.64
CA PHE A 403 3.49 0.83 -10.39
C PHE A 403 3.89 1.57 -11.67
N GLY A 404 5.10 1.34 -12.16
CA GLY A 404 5.66 2.06 -13.30
C GLY A 404 6.24 3.43 -12.93
N THR A 405 6.67 4.16 -13.96
CA THR A 405 7.32 5.46 -13.81
C THR A 405 6.39 6.65 -14.09
N ASN A 406 5.22 6.38 -14.69
CA ASN A 406 4.28 7.41 -15.18
C ASN A 406 2.88 7.22 -14.57
N SER A 407 2.79 6.96 -13.27
CA SER A 407 1.51 6.75 -12.59
C SER A 407 1.06 7.98 -11.84
N THR A 408 -0.11 8.52 -12.21
CA THR A 408 -0.61 9.78 -11.69
C THR A 408 -1.98 9.62 -11.02
N LEU A 409 -2.14 10.20 -9.84
CA LEU A 409 -3.42 10.42 -9.20
C LEU A 409 -3.68 11.92 -9.10
N GLN A 410 -4.68 12.41 -9.83
CA GLN A 410 -5.09 13.80 -9.78
C GLN A 410 -6.35 13.95 -8.93
N LEU A 411 -6.25 14.75 -7.88
CA LEU A 411 -7.37 15.11 -7.02
C LEU A 411 -7.95 16.43 -7.54
N VAL A 412 -9.17 16.45 -8.09
CA VAL A 412 -9.78 17.65 -8.68
C VAL A 412 -11.01 18.08 -7.87
N TRP A 413 -10.99 19.33 -7.40
CA TRP A 413 -12.17 20.04 -6.90
C TRP A 413 -12.34 21.31 -7.73
N ALA A 414 -13.49 21.46 -8.39
CA ALA A 414 -13.74 22.47 -9.41
C ALA A 414 -13.48 23.92 -8.93
N ASP A 415 -12.84 24.70 -9.81
CA ASP A 415 -12.68 26.16 -9.84
C ASP A 415 -12.40 26.93 -8.54
N VAL A 416 -11.14 27.31 -8.41
CA VAL A 416 -10.62 28.23 -7.39
C VAL A 416 -10.76 29.68 -7.91
N THR A 417 -11.97 30.22 -7.91
CA THR A 417 -12.20 31.68 -8.01
C THR A 417 -13.22 32.17 -6.98
N ASP A 418 -13.01 31.95 -5.68
CA ASP A 418 -13.55 32.87 -4.63
C ASP A 418 -12.87 32.70 -3.25
N PRO A 419 -12.57 33.80 -2.51
CA PRO A 419 -11.76 33.80 -1.29
C PRO A 419 -12.36 33.20 -0.01
N ASN A 420 -13.66 32.85 0.06
CA ASN A 420 -14.34 32.58 1.34
C ASN A 420 -14.93 31.16 1.57
N ALA A 421 -14.58 30.13 0.80
CA ALA A 421 -15.10 28.77 1.03
C ALA A 421 -14.36 28.04 2.18
N GLY A 422 -15.00 27.91 3.35
CA GLY A 422 -14.47 27.28 4.58
C GLY A 422 -14.50 25.75 4.61
N LEU A 423 -14.21 25.08 3.49
CA LEU A 423 -14.26 23.62 3.38
C LEU A 423 -12.88 23.07 3.02
N ASN A 424 -12.47 22.00 3.72
CA ASN A 424 -11.14 21.40 3.63
C ASN A 424 -11.27 19.87 3.47
N PRO A 425 -11.63 19.36 2.28
CA PRO A 425 -11.85 17.93 2.04
C PRO A 425 -10.62 17.10 2.39
N THR A 426 -10.86 15.91 2.95
CA THR A 426 -9.79 14.99 3.36
C THR A 426 -9.70 13.81 2.39
N PHE A 427 -8.54 13.60 1.78
CA PHE A 427 -8.20 12.35 1.10
C PHE A 427 -7.40 11.46 2.07
N GLY A 428 -7.91 10.25 2.34
CA GLY A 428 -7.42 9.40 3.44
C GLY A 428 -6.88 8.04 3.02
N ASN A 429 -6.91 7.67 1.74
CA ASN A 429 -6.50 6.32 1.33
C ASN A 429 -5.00 6.17 1.64
N SER A 430 -4.61 5.02 2.16
CA SER A 430 -3.18 4.74 2.36
C SER A 430 -2.48 4.65 1.00
N ILE A 431 -1.35 5.33 0.86
CA ILE A 431 -0.56 5.37 -0.38
C ILE A 431 0.65 4.46 -0.22
N VAL A 432 0.86 3.60 -1.22
CA VAL A 432 1.99 2.69 -1.28
C VAL A 432 2.77 2.97 -2.56
N VAL A 433 4.05 3.33 -2.40
CA VAL A 433 4.98 3.55 -3.52
C VAL A 433 6.14 2.55 -3.40
N PRO A 434 6.04 1.36 -4.04
CA PRO A 434 7.05 0.31 -3.95
C PRO A 434 8.43 0.76 -4.49
N ALA A 435 9.47 0.03 -4.09
CA ALA A 435 10.83 0.27 -4.56
C ALA A 435 10.91 0.29 -6.10
N GLY A 436 11.60 1.29 -6.66
CA GLY A 436 11.77 1.45 -8.11
C GLY A 436 10.53 1.98 -8.86
N GLN A 437 9.44 2.29 -8.16
CA GLN A 437 8.23 2.89 -8.76
C GLN A 437 8.18 4.39 -8.52
N THR A 438 7.46 5.09 -9.40
CA THR A 438 7.19 6.53 -9.27
C THR A 438 5.69 6.78 -9.21
N ALA A 439 5.27 7.51 -8.19
CA ALA A 439 3.91 8.02 -8.06
C ALA A 439 3.92 9.54 -8.21
N THR A 440 3.00 10.09 -9.00
CA THR A 440 2.71 11.53 -9.02
C THR A 440 1.33 11.76 -8.44
N ILE A 441 1.22 12.63 -7.44
CA ILE A 441 -0.04 13.01 -6.83
C ILE A 441 -0.22 14.51 -6.98
N GLU A 442 -1.22 14.89 -7.77
CA GLU A 442 -1.58 16.29 -7.98
C GLU A 442 -2.68 16.68 -7.00
N THR A 443 -2.35 17.57 -6.08
CA THR A 443 -3.29 18.09 -5.08
C THR A 443 -3.93 19.40 -5.57
N PRO A 444 -5.20 19.66 -5.27
CA PRO A 444 -5.88 20.91 -5.61
C PRO A 444 -5.71 21.93 -4.48
N GLY A 445 -6.32 23.11 -4.59
CA GLY A 445 -6.34 24.09 -3.52
C GLY A 445 -7.23 23.69 -2.34
N ARG A 446 -6.88 24.09 -1.10
CA ARG A 446 -7.66 23.83 0.14
C ARG A 446 -7.98 22.36 0.37
N TYR A 447 -6.96 21.57 0.69
CA TYR A 447 -7.09 20.12 0.91
C TYR A 447 -6.47 19.65 2.22
N THR A 448 -6.89 18.48 2.70
CA THR A 448 -6.22 17.73 3.74
C THR A 448 -5.80 16.37 3.19
N LEU A 449 -4.50 16.13 3.11
CA LEU A 449 -3.97 14.81 2.79
C LEU A 449 -3.73 14.05 4.09
N GLY A 450 -4.75 13.27 4.47
CA GLY A 450 -4.74 12.39 5.63
C GLY A 450 -4.13 11.01 5.37
N SER A 451 -3.73 10.75 4.12
CA SER A 451 -3.11 9.49 3.71
C SER A 451 -1.87 9.13 4.52
N THR A 452 -1.84 7.90 5.03
CA THR A 452 -0.56 7.29 5.42
C THR A 452 0.24 6.97 4.14
N VAL A 453 1.56 7.17 4.18
CA VAL A 453 2.43 6.90 3.02
C VAL A 453 3.50 5.90 3.42
N SER A 454 3.73 4.91 2.56
CA SER A 454 4.72 3.86 2.79
C SER A 454 5.43 3.42 1.50
N GLY A 455 6.54 2.72 1.66
CA GLY A 455 7.35 2.21 0.56
C GLY A 455 8.67 2.98 0.39
N SER A 456 9.38 2.74 -0.70
CA SER A 456 10.73 3.26 -0.93
C SER A 456 10.98 3.72 -2.38
N GLY A 457 9.91 3.96 -3.14
CA GLY A 457 9.98 4.56 -4.48
C GLY A 457 10.04 6.09 -4.43
N THR A 458 9.71 6.73 -5.56
CA THR A 458 9.68 8.18 -5.70
C THR A 458 8.24 8.68 -5.66
N LEU A 459 7.93 9.62 -4.76
CA LEU A 459 6.65 10.31 -4.70
C LEU A 459 6.85 11.76 -5.15
N ASN A 460 6.28 12.12 -6.30
CA ASN A 460 6.14 13.50 -6.73
C ASN A 460 4.80 14.03 -6.19
N LEU A 461 4.85 14.99 -5.25
CA LEU A 461 3.68 15.64 -4.70
C LEU A 461 3.56 17.04 -5.29
N GLY A 462 2.59 17.21 -6.18
CA GLY A 462 2.23 18.50 -6.75
C GLY A 462 1.41 19.31 -5.76
N VAL A 463 1.96 20.41 -5.27
CA VAL A 463 1.31 21.37 -4.36
C VAL A 463 0.81 22.61 -5.10
N GLN A 464 -0.14 23.32 -4.53
CA GLN A 464 -0.72 24.56 -5.07
C GLN A 464 -0.45 25.77 -4.16
N HIS A 465 -0.53 26.98 -4.72
CA HIS A 465 -0.54 28.23 -3.94
C HIS A 465 -1.61 28.22 -2.85
N VAL A 466 -2.77 27.61 -3.14
CA VAL A 466 -3.90 27.64 -2.23
C VAL A 466 -3.80 26.52 -1.19
N ARG A 467 -3.17 26.86 -0.06
CA ARG A 467 -3.36 26.31 1.30
C ARG A 467 -3.85 24.85 1.42
N GLY A 468 -2.97 23.85 1.43
CA GLY A 468 -3.34 22.46 1.78
C GLY A 468 -2.49 21.89 2.93
N ASN A 469 -3.08 21.04 3.78
CA ASN A 469 -2.42 20.45 4.93
C ASN A 469 -2.13 18.96 4.72
N VAL A 470 -0.93 18.51 5.12
CA VAL A 470 -0.58 17.09 5.21
C VAL A 470 -0.65 16.65 6.67
N THR A 471 -1.67 15.86 7.00
CA THR A 471 -1.92 15.35 8.36
C THR A 471 -1.56 13.88 8.53
N GLY A 472 -1.40 13.15 7.42
CA GLY A 472 -1.12 11.72 7.42
C GLY A 472 0.26 11.34 7.99
N VAL A 473 0.41 10.07 8.38
CA VAL A 473 1.63 9.51 8.99
C VAL A 473 2.55 8.89 7.93
N TRP A 474 3.76 9.43 7.80
CA TRP A 474 4.70 9.12 6.70
C TRP A 474 6.01 8.48 7.22
N THR A 475 6.03 8.03 8.47
CA THR A 475 7.22 7.43 9.11
C THR A 475 7.68 6.13 8.45
N ASN A 476 6.81 5.46 7.70
CA ASN A 476 7.13 4.22 6.95
C ASN A 476 7.48 4.47 5.48
N PHE A 477 7.68 5.73 5.07
CA PHE A 477 8.19 6.07 3.76
C PHE A 477 9.71 6.26 3.80
N TYR A 478 10.43 5.39 3.08
CA TYR A 478 11.89 5.32 3.00
C TYR A 478 12.43 5.84 1.65
N GLY A 479 11.55 6.43 0.84
CA GLY A 479 11.82 6.82 -0.53
C GLY A 479 12.21 8.29 -0.69
N THR A 480 12.11 8.77 -1.92
CA THR A 480 12.30 10.18 -2.27
C THR A 480 10.94 10.87 -2.40
N LEU A 481 10.74 11.93 -1.64
CA LEU A 481 9.62 12.86 -1.76
C LEU A 481 10.09 14.09 -2.53
N ASN A 482 9.63 14.24 -3.77
CA ASN A 482 9.78 15.47 -4.54
C ASN A 482 8.52 16.31 -4.36
N VAL A 483 8.66 17.47 -3.71
CA VAL A 483 7.57 18.45 -3.63
C VAL A 483 7.74 19.41 -4.80
N ILE A 484 6.77 19.37 -5.72
CA ILE A 484 6.81 20.08 -7.01
C ILE A 484 5.64 21.06 -7.12
N THR A 485 5.77 22.03 -8.01
CA THR A 485 4.66 22.93 -8.37
C THR A 485 3.68 22.19 -9.27
N ASN A 486 2.39 22.25 -8.98
CA ASN A 486 1.36 21.59 -9.77
C ASN A 486 1.12 22.33 -11.12
N ASP A 487 1.16 21.61 -12.26
CA ASP A 487 0.92 22.11 -13.62
C ASP A 487 -0.53 22.60 -13.88
N VAL A 488 -1.48 22.25 -13.00
CA VAL A 488 -2.92 22.51 -13.18
C VAL A 488 -3.27 23.97 -12.85
N ASN A 489 -2.36 24.78 -12.29
CA ASN A 489 -2.60 26.18 -11.97
C ASN A 489 -1.35 27.07 -12.16
N THR A 490 -1.18 27.65 -13.35
CA THR A 490 0.10 28.23 -13.83
C THR A 490 0.35 29.69 -13.43
N ASN A 491 -0.42 30.30 -12.52
CA ASN A 491 -0.44 31.77 -12.36
C ASN A 491 0.09 32.31 -11.03
N ASN A 492 0.88 31.57 -10.25
CA ASN A 492 1.35 32.07 -8.95
C ASN A 492 2.85 31.84 -8.68
N PRO A 493 3.57 32.85 -8.12
CA PRO A 493 4.98 32.73 -7.76
C PRO A 493 5.28 31.95 -6.46
N ALA A 494 4.30 31.48 -5.68
CA ALA A 494 4.55 30.77 -4.42
C ALA A 494 3.60 29.59 -4.17
N TYR A 495 4.14 28.45 -3.73
CA TYR A 495 3.41 27.20 -3.49
C TYR A 495 3.66 26.68 -2.08
N ASP A 496 2.61 26.29 -1.36
CA ASP A 496 2.72 25.94 0.05
C ASP A 496 2.73 24.42 0.27
N PHE A 497 3.74 23.91 0.98
CA PHE A 497 3.76 22.54 1.52
C PHE A 497 3.67 22.56 3.05
N ARG A 498 2.48 22.26 3.57
CA ARG A 498 2.17 22.46 5.00
C ARG A 498 2.09 21.15 5.75
N PHE A 499 3.04 20.91 6.64
CA PHE A 499 3.07 19.68 7.43
C PHE A 499 2.33 19.89 8.75
N ALA A 500 1.22 19.18 8.98
CA ALA A 500 0.32 19.38 10.10
C ALA A 500 0.39 18.24 11.15
N ASN A 501 1.51 17.52 11.20
CA ASN A 501 1.79 16.52 12.22
C ASN A 501 3.26 16.62 12.68
N ASN A 502 3.57 16.13 13.87
CA ASN A 502 4.90 16.25 14.48
C ASN A 502 5.81 15.02 14.24
N LEU A 503 5.32 13.99 13.57
CA LEU A 503 6.09 12.78 13.31
C LEU A 503 7.13 12.96 12.19
N GLY A 504 6.97 13.99 11.37
CA GLY A 504 7.90 14.37 10.33
C GLY A 504 8.09 13.30 9.24
N LEU A 505 9.27 13.31 8.65
CA LEU A 505 9.71 12.49 7.53
C LEU A 505 11.09 11.87 7.85
N PRO A 506 11.25 11.14 8.98
CA PRO A 506 12.57 10.75 9.50
C PRO A 506 13.37 9.82 8.58
N ASN A 507 12.67 9.08 7.71
CA ASN A 507 13.24 8.05 6.85
C ASN A 507 13.27 8.45 5.36
N ALA A 508 12.77 9.62 5.00
CA ALA A 508 12.62 10.04 3.61
C ALA A 508 13.69 11.05 3.20
N LYS A 509 14.01 11.03 1.90
CA LYS A 509 14.70 12.14 1.23
C LYS A 509 13.67 13.14 0.76
N VAL A 510 13.74 14.38 1.24
CA VAL A 510 12.81 15.45 0.87
C VAL A 510 13.51 16.40 -0.08
N HIS A 511 12.92 16.64 -1.24
CA HIS A 511 13.39 17.60 -2.23
C HIS A 511 12.32 18.66 -2.46
N LEU A 512 12.65 19.94 -2.23
CA LEU A 512 11.76 21.06 -2.48
C LEU A 512 12.14 21.75 -3.80
N SER A 513 11.20 21.82 -4.74
CA SER A 513 11.40 22.53 -6.01
C SER A 513 11.31 24.04 -5.87
N ASP A 514 11.69 24.77 -6.91
CA ASP A 514 11.65 26.23 -6.93
C ASP A 514 10.24 26.73 -6.62
N ASN A 515 10.15 27.82 -5.85
CA ASN A 515 8.91 28.44 -5.39
C ASN A 515 8.05 27.61 -4.42
N VAL A 516 8.52 26.43 -3.99
CA VAL A 516 7.90 25.66 -2.91
C VAL A 516 8.38 26.18 -1.55
N SER A 517 7.43 26.57 -0.71
CA SER A 517 7.63 26.96 0.68
C SER A 517 7.11 25.88 1.62
N MET A 518 8.00 25.24 2.37
CA MET A 518 7.65 24.27 3.41
C MET A 518 7.48 24.96 4.76
N TYR A 519 6.42 24.64 5.50
CA TYR A 519 6.24 25.10 6.88
C TYR A 519 5.33 24.20 7.71
N SER A 520 5.44 24.33 9.03
CA SER A 520 4.68 23.51 9.99
C SER A 520 3.34 24.13 10.35
N LYS A 521 2.33 23.26 10.51
CA LYS A 521 1.05 23.48 11.16
C LYS A 521 0.84 22.52 12.34
N ALA A 522 1.90 21.87 12.82
CA ALA A 522 1.88 21.08 14.04
C ALA A 522 1.62 21.98 15.27
N THR A 523 1.48 21.39 16.44
CA THR A 523 1.41 22.15 17.70
C THR A 523 2.76 22.81 17.96
N ALA A 524 2.77 24.11 18.26
CA ALA A 524 4.01 24.89 18.40
C ALA A 524 5.01 24.32 19.43
N ASN A 525 6.29 24.55 19.16
CA ASN A 525 7.45 24.10 19.95
C ASN A 525 7.72 22.60 19.91
N LEU A 526 7.30 21.93 18.84
CA LEU A 526 7.62 20.53 18.58
C LEU A 526 8.86 20.39 17.70
N SER A 527 9.51 19.24 17.82
CA SER A 527 10.60 18.83 16.95
C SER A 527 10.06 18.01 15.78
N ILE A 528 10.36 18.43 14.55
CA ILE A 528 9.90 17.76 13.33
C ILE A 528 11.12 17.13 12.64
N PRO A 529 11.24 15.80 12.64
CA PRO A 529 12.37 15.12 12.03
C PRO A 529 12.26 15.07 10.50
N ILE A 530 13.38 15.26 9.81
CA ILE A 530 13.55 15.04 8.37
C ILE A 530 14.80 14.20 8.15
N GLY A 531 14.67 13.13 7.36
CA GLY A 531 15.76 12.22 7.03
C GLY A 531 16.90 12.93 6.29
N GLU A 532 16.59 13.52 5.15
CA GLU A 532 17.49 14.31 4.30
C GLU A 532 16.67 15.47 3.69
N LEU A 533 17.21 16.70 3.72
CA LEU A 533 16.55 17.88 3.15
C LEU A 533 17.41 18.46 2.02
N THR A 534 16.87 18.42 0.80
CA THR A 534 17.44 19.02 -0.40
C THR A 534 16.40 19.94 -1.04
N GLY A 535 16.83 20.75 -1.99
CA GLY A 535 15.92 21.61 -2.73
C GLY A 535 16.70 22.54 -3.65
N THR A 536 15.99 23.16 -4.58
CA THR A 536 16.56 24.12 -5.53
C THR A 536 16.56 25.53 -4.95
N PRO A 537 17.30 26.49 -5.54
CA PRO A 537 17.59 27.78 -4.89
C PRO A 537 16.40 28.66 -4.53
N LEU A 538 15.27 28.55 -5.24
CA LEU A 538 14.07 29.34 -4.96
C LEU A 538 13.08 28.62 -4.03
N SER A 539 13.47 27.46 -3.48
CA SER A 539 12.72 26.81 -2.42
C SER A 539 13.00 27.46 -1.06
N SER A 540 12.07 27.32 -0.11
CA SER A 540 12.28 27.81 1.26
C SER A 540 11.64 26.92 2.30
N LEU A 541 12.20 26.94 3.52
CA LEU A 541 11.61 26.39 4.72
C LEU A 541 11.44 27.51 5.75
N ARG A 542 10.19 27.79 6.10
CA ARG A 542 9.79 29.06 6.75
C ARG A 542 8.68 28.85 7.78
N SER A 543 8.29 29.89 8.51
CA SER A 543 7.17 29.82 9.49
C SER A 543 6.07 30.83 9.21
N THR A 544 6.34 31.84 8.38
CA THR A 544 5.34 32.72 7.76
C THR A 544 5.03 32.21 6.35
N SER A 545 3.94 32.67 5.72
CA SER A 545 3.67 32.31 4.32
C SER A 545 4.38 33.29 3.37
N GLY A 546 4.86 32.80 2.21
CA GLY A 546 5.47 33.66 1.18
C GLY A 546 4.47 34.50 0.39
N GLY A 547 3.19 34.11 0.38
CA GLY A 547 2.11 34.74 -0.40
C GLY A 547 1.03 35.45 0.42
N GLY A 548 1.23 35.72 1.72
CA GLY A 548 0.26 36.45 2.56
C GLY A 548 -0.91 35.64 3.11
N GLY A 549 -0.82 34.31 3.16
CA GLY A 549 -1.79 33.40 3.82
C GLY A 549 -1.48 33.07 5.29
N ASP A 550 -2.28 32.14 5.88
CA ASP A 550 -2.09 31.61 7.26
C ASP A 550 -0.65 31.19 7.53
N ALA A 551 0.02 31.91 8.43
CA ALA A 551 1.34 31.56 8.91
C ALA A 551 1.36 30.15 9.51
N GLY A 552 2.51 29.49 9.34
CA GLY A 552 2.88 28.33 10.13
C GLY A 552 3.17 28.70 11.58
N VAL A 553 3.72 27.74 12.30
CA VAL A 553 4.25 27.92 13.65
C VAL A 553 5.77 27.84 13.61
N ASN A 554 6.43 28.52 14.54
CA ASN A 554 7.85 28.38 14.75
C ASN A 554 8.13 27.00 15.37
N GLU A 555 8.95 26.19 14.72
CA GLU A 555 9.28 24.84 15.17
C GLU A 555 10.77 24.59 15.18
N THR A 556 11.16 23.44 15.73
CA THR A 556 12.52 22.91 15.60
C THR A 556 12.55 21.83 14.52
N TRP A 557 13.25 22.07 13.42
CA TRP A 557 13.45 21.08 12.37
C TRP A 557 14.70 20.25 12.64
N VAL A 558 14.55 18.93 12.77
CA VAL A 558 15.66 18.01 13.07
C VAL A 558 16.08 17.29 11.80
N VAL A 559 17.17 17.72 11.17
CA VAL A 559 17.56 17.33 9.81
C VAL A 559 18.80 16.44 9.83
N GLY A 560 18.76 15.34 9.07
CA GLY A 560 19.93 14.46 8.85
C GLY A 560 19.79 13.03 9.39
N GLY A 561 18.56 12.57 9.67
CA GLY A 561 18.30 11.22 10.18
C GLY A 561 18.81 10.08 9.28
N LEU A 562 19.01 10.32 7.98
CA LEU A 562 19.51 9.31 7.03
C LEU A 562 21.03 9.12 7.05
N ASN A 563 21.78 9.94 7.79
CA ASN A 563 23.24 9.85 7.86
C ASN A 563 23.98 10.01 6.51
N THR A 564 23.35 10.66 5.55
CA THR A 564 23.88 10.94 4.21
C THR A 564 24.49 12.34 4.13
N ASP A 565 25.37 12.56 3.15
CA ASP A 565 25.83 13.89 2.77
C ASP A 565 24.84 14.50 1.77
N PHE A 566 24.41 15.74 2.00
CA PHE A 566 23.43 16.43 1.16
C PHE A 566 23.58 17.95 1.21
N THR A 567 23.05 18.60 0.18
CA THR A 567 23.03 20.06 0.03
C THR A 567 21.58 20.55 -0.02
N TYR A 568 21.29 21.61 0.72
CA TYR A 568 20.05 22.36 0.56
C TYR A 568 20.36 23.71 -0.09
N ASP A 569 19.90 23.88 -1.34
CA ASP A 569 20.19 25.11 -2.09
C ASP A 569 19.22 26.25 -1.77
N GLY A 570 18.05 25.92 -1.19
CA GLY A 570 17.02 26.86 -0.79
C GLY A 570 17.38 27.64 0.48
N THR A 571 16.40 28.37 1.02
CA THR A 571 16.59 29.27 2.18
C THR A 571 15.82 28.85 3.42
N LEU A 572 16.45 29.00 4.59
CA LEU A 572 15.89 28.81 5.92
C LEU A 572 15.50 30.17 6.52
N LEU A 573 14.23 30.35 6.85
CA LEU A 573 13.66 31.67 7.16
C LEU A 573 12.84 31.67 8.47
N ASP A 574 12.55 32.89 8.93
CA ASP A 574 11.63 33.24 10.03
C ASP A 574 12.02 32.66 11.41
N GLY A 575 11.07 32.52 12.33
CA GLY A 575 11.35 32.12 13.72
C GLY A 575 11.67 30.64 13.94
N ASN A 576 12.01 29.88 12.89
CA ASN A 576 12.34 28.47 12.99
C ASN A 576 13.70 28.25 13.67
N SER A 577 13.78 27.15 14.41
CA SER A 577 15.04 26.59 14.92
C SER A 577 15.39 25.32 14.14
N PHE A 578 16.67 24.95 14.13
CA PHE A 578 17.19 23.84 13.35
C PHE A 578 18.17 23.02 14.16
N VAL A 579 18.10 21.70 14.01
CA VAL A 579 19.03 20.75 14.62
C VAL A 579 19.59 19.87 13.52
N LYS A 580 20.90 19.97 13.27
CA LYS A 580 21.63 19.01 12.45
C LYS A 580 21.94 17.78 13.29
N THR A 581 21.43 16.62 12.88
CA THR A 581 21.66 15.30 13.50
C THR A 581 22.26 14.31 12.49
N GLY A 582 22.58 13.11 12.95
CA GLY A 582 23.18 12.05 12.14
C GLY A 582 24.62 12.35 11.71
N THR A 583 25.31 11.34 11.19
CA THR A 583 26.76 11.42 10.92
C THR A 583 27.14 12.11 9.61
N GLY A 584 26.19 12.31 8.70
CA GLY A 584 26.43 12.92 7.39
C GLY A 584 26.66 14.44 7.43
N LYS A 585 27.03 15.01 6.29
CA LYS A 585 27.26 16.45 6.08
C LYS A 585 26.02 17.13 5.48
N TRP A 586 25.50 18.16 6.14
CA TRP A 586 24.48 19.06 5.59
C TRP A 586 25.15 20.35 5.13
N THR A 587 25.09 20.65 3.84
CA THR A 587 25.65 21.87 3.25
C THR A 587 24.54 22.85 2.92
N LEU A 588 24.63 24.08 3.46
CA LEU A 588 23.72 25.19 3.17
C LEU A 588 24.35 26.12 2.14
N THR A 589 23.61 26.45 1.09
CA THR A 589 24.07 27.43 0.09
C THR A 589 23.16 28.66 -0.04
N GLY A 590 21.98 28.62 0.59
CA GLY A 590 21.04 29.74 0.61
C GLY A 590 21.44 30.86 1.58
N ALA A 591 20.99 32.07 1.27
CA ALA A 591 21.10 33.21 2.19
C ALA A 591 20.02 33.09 3.29
N ASP A 592 20.31 32.28 4.30
CA ASP A 592 19.38 32.01 5.39
C ASP A 592 19.19 33.25 6.29
N SER A 593 18.00 33.40 6.86
CA SER A 593 17.66 34.53 7.75
C SER A 593 16.73 34.15 8.91
N PHE A 594 16.70 32.87 9.28
CA PHE A 594 15.97 32.40 10.45
C PHE A 594 16.49 33.05 11.73
N THR A 595 15.62 33.21 12.74
CA THR A 595 15.95 33.86 14.02
C THR A 595 15.96 32.89 15.21
N GLY A 596 15.55 31.64 15.01
CA GLY A 596 15.69 30.60 16.02
C GLY A 596 17.14 30.15 16.23
N THR A 597 17.29 29.06 16.96
CA THR A 597 18.61 28.48 17.29
C THR A 597 19.03 27.46 16.24
N MET A 598 20.32 27.48 15.85
CA MET A 598 20.93 26.40 15.07
C MET A 598 21.76 25.50 15.99
N THR A 599 21.40 24.22 16.11
CA THR A 599 22.16 23.22 16.88
C THR A 599 22.82 22.22 15.95
N VAL A 600 24.14 22.06 16.03
CA VAL A 600 24.87 20.97 15.37
C VAL A 600 25.12 19.89 16.41
N SER A 601 24.23 18.90 16.45
CA SER A 601 24.28 17.82 17.46
C SER A 601 25.18 16.65 17.06
N ASN A 602 25.34 16.40 15.76
CA ASN A 602 26.17 15.34 15.21
C ASN A 602 26.48 15.60 13.72
N GLY A 603 27.50 14.94 13.19
CA GLY A 603 27.96 15.08 11.80
C GLY A 603 28.49 16.48 11.51
N VAL A 604 28.31 16.94 10.27
CA VAL A 604 28.85 18.23 9.81
C VAL A 604 27.73 19.14 9.33
N LEU A 605 27.67 20.38 9.80
CA LEU A 605 26.99 21.48 9.11
C LEU A 605 28.05 22.29 8.35
N ALA A 606 27.84 22.58 7.08
CA ALA A 606 28.80 23.31 6.25
C ALA A 606 28.13 24.37 5.39
N PHE A 607 28.94 25.28 4.84
CA PHE A 607 28.50 26.30 3.89
C PHE A 607 29.05 26.03 2.49
N GLY A 608 28.29 26.38 1.46
CA GLY A 608 28.68 26.27 0.06
C GLY A 608 28.19 27.45 -0.77
N VAL A 609 28.59 27.50 -2.04
CA VAL A 609 28.15 28.53 -2.99
C VAL A 609 26.79 28.18 -3.58
N SER A 610 25.89 29.16 -3.64
CA SER A 610 24.58 29.04 -4.23
C SER A 610 24.70 28.76 -5.72
N PRO A 611 23.99 27.75 -6.25
CA PRO A 611 23.98 27.50 -7.69
C PRO A 611 23.15 28.54 -8.46
N LEU A 612 22.40 29.44 -7.77
CA LEU A 612 21.59 30.48 -8.41
C LEU A 612 22.43 31.56 -9.08
N ASP A 613 23.48 32.03 -8.41
CA ASP A 613 24.34 33.11 -8.88
C ASP A 613 25.82 32.70 -8.96
N GLY A 614 26.20 31.54 -8.40
CA GLY A 614 27.57 31.05 -8.33
C GLY A 614 28.49 31.89 -7.45
N VAL A 615 27.95 32.82 -6.65
CA VAL A 615 28.71 33.82 -5.88
C VAL A 615 28.26 33.88 -4.43
N THR A 616 26.95 33.86 -4.16
CA THR A 616 26.42 33.91 -2.80
C THR A 616 26.85 32.65 -2.06
N VAL A 617 27.46 32.80 -0.89
CA VAL A 617 27.75 31.68 0.00
C VAL A 617 26.63 31.55 1.01
N GLY A 618 26.27 30.31 1.37
CA GLY A 618 25.28 30.05 2.40
C GLY A 618 25.63 30.74 3.72
N THR A 619 24.60 31.20 4.44
CA THR A 619 24.77 31.87 5.73
C THR A 619 23.89 31.21 6.78
N ILE A 620 23.98 31.66 8.02
CA ILE A 620 23.03 31.37 9.11
C ILE A 620 22.36 32.66 9.61
N GLY A 621 22.46 33.73 8.80
CA GLY A 621 21.79 35.02 8.93
C GLY A 621 21.64 35.56 10.34
N SER A 622 20.38 35.73 10.73
CA SER A 622 19.90 36.43 11.94
C SER A 622 19.61 35.48 13.11
N ALA A 623 20.22 34.29 13.13
CA ALA A 623 20.03 33.33 14.21
C ALA A 623 20.30 33.98 15.57
N THR A 624 19.60 33.54 16.62
CA THR A 624 19.86 34.06 17.98
C THR A 624 21.03 33.36 18.65
N SER A 625 21.21 32.07 18.34
CA SER A 625 22.34 31.29 18.85
C SER A 625 22.71 30.13 17.92
N ILE A 626 23.97 29.71 18.02
CA ILE A 626 24.51 28.49 17.45
C ILE A 626 25.08 27.65 18.58
N ILE A 627 24.66 26.40 18.64
CA ILE A 627 25.14 25.43 19.61
C ILE A 627 25.81 24.30 18.85
N VAL A 628 27.14 24.18 18.96
CA VAL A 628 27.88 23.05 18.38
C VAL A 628 28.15 22.04 19.50
N ALA A 629 27.39 20.96 19.53
CA ALA A 629 27.53 19.92 20.55
C ALA A 629 28.44 18.80 20.06
N SER A 630 29.37 18.32 20.88
CA SER A 630 30.23 17.18 20.55
C SER A 630 29.40 15.92 20.30
N PRO A 631 29.63 15.17 19.20
CA PRO A 631 30.76 15.24 18.27
C PRO A 631 30.53 16.10 17.00
N GLY A 632 29.49 16.92 16.98
CA GLY A 632 29.12 17.78 15.85
C GLY A 632 30.20 18.78 15.44
N VAL A 633 30.24 19.07 14.13
CA VAL A 633 31.20 19.97 13.49
C VAL A 633 30.48 21.05 12.69
N LEU A 634 30.78 22.31 12.95
CA LEU A 634 30.44 23.44 12.09
C LEU A 634 31.63 23.75 11.18
N ASP A 635 31.54 23.38 9.90
CA ASP A 635 32.59 23.61 8.90
C ASP A 635 32.37 24.94 8.17
N VAL A 636 33.17 25.95 8.53
CA VAL A 636 33.11 27.30 7.98
C VAL A 636 34.12 27.54 6.87
N SER A 637 34.82 26.49 6.41
CA SER A 637 35.78 26.59 5.30
C SER A 637 35.13 26.90 3.94
N GLY A 638 33.80 26.86 3.85
CA GLY A 638 33.07 27.35 2.68
C GLY A 638 32.81 28.85 2.69
N LEU A 639 32.94 29.52 3.85
CA LEU A 639 32.74 30.97 3.99
C LEU A 639 33.93 31.75 3.41
N ALA A 640 33.69 33.02 3.06
CA ALA A 640 34.76 33.95 2.72
C ALA A 640 35.81 33.99 3.86
N ASP A 641 37.08 33.89 3.49
CA ASP A 641 38.23 33.81 4.42
C ASP A 641 38.18 32.66 5.44
N ASN A 642 37.40 31.61 5.20
CA ASN A 642 37.23 30.45 6.08
C ASN A 642 36.82 30.84 7.52
N THR A 643 36.07 31.93 7.68
CA THR A 643 35.83 32.57 8.97
C THR A 643 34.34 32.83 9.21
N LEU A 644 33.83 32.38 10.35
CA LEU A 644 32.51 32.75 10.84
C LEU A 644 32.51 34.20 11.33
N GLN A 645 31.64 35.06 10.81
CA GLN A 645 31.49 36.45 11.26
C GLN A 645 30.08 36.68 11.78
N ASP A 646 29.96 37.32 12.95
CA ASP A 646 28.68 37.21 13.64
C ASP A 646 28.35 38.20 14.79
N SER A 647 27.06 38.49 15.06
CA SER A 647 26.45 39.03 16.28
C SER A 647 25.59 38.05 17.17
N TYR A 648 25.46 36.75 16.89
CA TYR A 648 24.81 35.70 17.71
C TYR A 648 25.64 35.16 18.88
N THR A 649 24.98 34.31 19.69
CA THR A 649 25.66 33.53 20.73
C THR A 649 26.21 32.22 20.15
N LEU A 650 27.52 32.02 20.15
CA LEU A 650 28.16 30.76 19.76
C LEU A 650 28.54 29.97 21.02
N GLY A 651 28.00 28.76 21.17
CA GLY A 651 28.30 27.89 22.31
C GLY A 651 28.36 26.41 21.98
N GLY A 652 28.31 25.59 23.02
CA GLY A 652 28.49 24.14 22.97
C GLY A 652 29.94 23.69 23.21
N ASP A 653 30.19 22.40 23.06
CA ASP A 653 31.45 21.71 23.35
C ASP A 653 32.01 20.93 22.13
N GLY A 654 31.49 21.21 20.94
CA GLY A 654 31.88 20.59 19.68
C GLY A 654 33.00 21.34 18.96
N THR A 655 33.07 21.18 17.63
CA THR A 655 34.14 21.75 16.81
C THR A 655 33.63 22.73 15.76
N VAL A 656 34.20 23.93 15.71
CA VAL A 656 34.14 24.84 14.58
C VAL A 656 35.41 24.68 13.75
N LYS A 657 35.28 24.18 12.52
CA LYS A 657 36.38 23.98 11.59
C LYS A 657 36.58 25.24 10.74
N GLY A 658 37.50 26.09 11.17
CA GLY A 658 37.81 27.37 10.56
C GLY A 658 38.01 28.47 11.59
N GLY A 659 38.08 29.72 11.14
CA GLY A 659 38.22 30.92 11.99
C GLY A 659 36.87 31.39 12.55
N VAL A 660 36.92 32.13 13.64
CA VAL A 660 35.73 32.78 14.22
C VAL A 660 36.04 34.23 14.56
N VAL A 661 35.16 35.13 14.15
CA VAL A 661 35.10 36.53 14.57
C VAL A 661 33.71 36.74 15.19
N SER A 662 33.66 36.74 16.52
CA SER A 662 32.40 36.89 17.26
C SER A 662 32.23 38.32 17.75
N TYR A 663 31.30 39.06 17.16
CA TYR A 663 30.77 40.33 17.68
C TYR A 663 29.54 40.12 18.59
N GLY A 664 29.16 38.87 18.87
CA GLY A 664 28.15 38.51 19.86
C GLY A 664 28.77 37.97 21.14
N THR A 665 28.22 36.85 21.63
CA THR A 665 28.72 36.15 22.82
C THR A 665 29.32 34.81 22.42
N ILE A 666 30.54 34.52 22.87
CA ILE A 666 31.08 33.15 22.84
C ILE A 666 30.96 32.51 24.22
N ALA A 667 30.28 31.37 24.33
CA ALA A 667 29.95 30.73 25.60
C ALA A 667 30.10 29.21 25.49
N PRO A 668 31.29 28.64 25.80
CA PRO A 668 31.50 27.21 25.75
C PRO A 668 30.54 26.42 26.66
N GLY A 669 30.24 25.20 26.26
CA GLY A 669 29.26 24.35 26.93
C GLY A 669 27.82 24.78 26.68
N PHE A 670 26.91 24.28 27.52
CA PHE A 670 25.45 24.47 27.36
C PHE A 670 24.87 25.35 28.47
N SER A 671 23.57 25.67 28.41
CA SER A 671 22.88 26.43 29.47
C SER A 671 22.72 25.68 30.80
N THR A 672 23.11 24.40 30.86
CA THR A 672 23.15 23.60 32.09
C THR A 672 24.38 23.96 32.95
N ASN A 673 24.31 23.72 34.26
CA ASN A 673 25.41 23.92 35.23
C ASN A 673 26.56 22.93 35.03
N LEU A 674 27.06 22.79 33.81
CA LEU A 674 28.19 21.95 33.42
C LEU A 674 29.14 22.78 32.56
N VAL A 675 30.44 22.55 32.75
CA VAL A 675 31.45 23.16 31.90
C VAL A 675 31.62 22.42 30.57
N GLY A 676 32.09 23.09 29.53
CA GLY A 676 32.34 22.51 28.20
C GLY A 676 33.58 23.07 27.50
N ASN A 677 34.06 22.34 26.47
CA ASN A 677 35.23 22.74 25.68
C ASN A 677 34.84 22.98 24.22
N LEU A 678 34.70 24.24 23.81
CA LEU A 678 34.45 24.59 22.42
C LEU A 678 35.77 24.60 21.64
N THR A 679 35.88 23.78 20.60
CA THR A 679 37.08 23.72 19.75
C THR A 679 36.91 24.56 18.49
N ILE A 680 37.86 25.43 18.21
CA ILE A 680 37.96 26.24 16.99
C ILE A 680 39.29 25.90 16.33
N THR A 681 39.30 25.35 15.12
CA THR A 681 40.54 24.83 14.52
C THR A 681 41.47 25.91 13.95
N SER A 682 41.10 27.18 14.04
CA SER A 682 41.86 28.33 13.55
C SER A 682 41.88 29.49 14.56
N ASN A 683 42.07 30.71 14.09
CA ASN A 683 42.09 31.92 14.91
C ASN A 683 40.69 32.31 15.41
N LEU A 684 40.62 32.77 16.66
CA LEU A 684 39.45 33.38 17.28
C LEU A 684 39.71 34.88 17.53
N LEU A 685 38.78 35.72 17.10
CA LEU A 685 38.63 37.11 17.54
C LEU A 685 37.33 37.23 18.35
N VAL A 686 37.44 37.68 19.60
CA VAL A 686 36.27 38.03 20.42
C VAL A 686 36.11 39.54 20.44
N GLY A 687 35.00 40.00 19.86
CA GLY A 687 34.67 41.42 19.70
C GLY A 687 33.95 42.01 20.91
N VAL A 688 33.01 41.27 21.52
CA VAL A 688 32.12 41.81 22.56
C VAL A 688 32.17 41.03 23.86
N THR A 689 31.68 39.79 23.91
CA THR A 689 31.63 39.02 25.17
C THR A 689 32.15 37.60 25.02
N ALA A 690 32.95 37.14 25.98
CA ALA A 690 33.21 35.72 26.21
C ALA A 690 32.71 35.32 27.61
N GLN A 691 31.86 34.31 27.69
CA GLN A 691 31.30 33.80 28.95
C GLN A 691 31.88 32.43 29.27
N PHE A 692 32.25 32.22 30.53
CA PHE A 692 32.81 30.97 31.03
C PHE A 692 32.17 30.59 32.36
N LYS A 693 32.02 29.30 32.59
CA LYS A 693 31.66 28.70 33.88
C LYS A 693 32.89 28.04 34.50
N ILE A 694 32.97 28.03 35.83
CA ILE A 694 34.00 27.32 36.59
C ILE A 694 33.38 26.45 37.69
N ASP A 695 33.96 25.28 37.92
CA ASP A 695 33.55 24.29 38.92
C ASP A 695 34.78 23.60 39.53
N HIS A 696 34.95 23.69 40.85
CA HIS A 696 36.04 23.01 41.58
C HIS A 696 35.93 21.47 41.57
N VAL A 697 34.72 20.92 41.54
CA VAL A 697 34.49 19.46 41.77
C VAL A 697 34.28 18.65 40.49
N ALA A 698 34.16 19.30 39.34
CA ALA A 698 33.97 18.61 38.06
C ALA A 698 35.29 18.07 37.48
N SER A 699 35.18 17.04 36.63
CA SER A 699 36.34 16.43 35.95
C SER A 699 37.03 17.38 34.98
N ALA A 700 36.26 18.26 34.35
CA ALA A 700 36.75 19.49 33.75
C ALA A 700 36.34 20.62 34.70
N VAL A 701 37.27 21.50 35.05
CA VAL A 701 37.04 22.50 36.10
C VAL A 701 36.59 23.85 35.55
N SER A 702 36.66 24.05 34.24
CA SER A 702 36.26 25.30 33.60
C SER A 702 35.74 25.07 32.20
N ASP A 703 34.87 25.97 31.75
CA ASP A 703 34.67 26.18 30.32
C ASP A 703 36.01 26.51 29.69
N MET A 704 36.23 25.99 28.49
CA MET A 704 37.45 26.23 27.74
C MET A 704 37.14 26.49 26.28
N ILE A 705 37.88 27.42 25.68
CA ILE A 705 37.98 27.56 24.22
C ILE A 705 39.33 27.04 23.78
N THR A 706 39.30 26.01 22.93
CA THR A 706 40.50 25.50 22.26
C THR A 706 40.65 26.17 20.90
N CYS A 707 41.72 26.93 20.67
CA CYS A 707 41.98 27.58 19.39
C CYS A 707 43.46 27.80 19.10
N THR A 708 43.80 28.11 17.84
CA THR A 708 45.19 28.32 17.39
C THR A 708 45.77 29.62 17.94
N ASN A 709 45.03 30.72 17.81
CA ASN A 709 45.35 32.02 18.39
C ASN A 709 44.04 32.68 18.82
N VAL A 710 44.06 33.41 19.95
CA VAL A 710 42.93 34.22 20.39
C VAL A 710 43.33 35.69 20.57
N THR A 711 42.51 36.57 20.01
CA THR A 711 42.61 38.03 20.18
C THR A 711 41.31 38.57 20.76
N LEU A 712 41.39 39.52 21.68
CA LEU A 712 40.22 40.27 22.17
C LEU A 712 40.27 41.69 21.60
N SER A 713 39.13 42.19 21.12
CA SER A 713 38.98 43.60 20.74
C SER A 713 39.00 44.51 21.97
N ASP A 714 39.36 45.79 21.76
CA ASP A 714 39.26 46.80 22.81
C ASP A 714 37.80 46.94 23.29
N GLY A 715 37.59 46.84 24.60
CA GLY A 715 36.26 46.87 25.23
C GLY A 715 35.54 45.51 25.32
N CYS A 716 36.16 44.42 24.84
CA CYS A 716 35.63 43.06 25.04
C CYS A 716 35.56 42.70 26.54
N SER A 717 34.47 42.07 26.96
CA SER A 717 34.26 41.58 28.33
C SER A 717 34.43 40.06 28.42
N ILE A 718 35.24 39.59 29.36
CA ILE A 718 35.28 38.20 29.78
C ILE A 718 34.46 38.08 31.06
N ILE A 719 33.47 37.21 31.09
CA ILE A 719 32.59 36.99 32.25
C ILE A 719 32.77 35.57 32.71
N VAL A 720 33.16 35.38 33.97
CA VAL A 720 33.33 34.07 34.59
C VAL A 720 32.29 33.89 35.68
N THR A 721 31.52 32.81 35.60
CA THR A 721 30.48 32.45 36.56
C THR A 721 30.92 31.22 37.35
N GLU A 722 30.93 31.32 38.68
CA GLU A 722 31.07 30.15 39.54
C GLU A 722 29.76 29.36 39.52
N ILE A 723 29.80 28.10 39.10
CA ILE A 723 28.66 27.18 39.18
C ILE A 723 28.78 26.18 40.35
N SER A 724 29.94 26.15 41.00
CA SER A 724 30.18 25.35 42.19
C SER A 724 29.54 25.93 43.45
N THR A 725 29.21 25.08 44.42
CA THR A 725 28.53 25.50 45.67
C THR A 725 29.53 25.96 46.74
N ASN A 726 30.02 27.20 46.65
CA ASN A 726 30.85 27.87 47.68
C ASN A 726 32.13 27.10 48.08
N ASN A 727 32.81 26.48 47.11
CA ASN A 727 33.90 25.54 47.40
C ASN A 727 35.22 25.87 46.69
N LEU A 728 35.35 27.04 46.06
CA LEU A 728 36.63 27.47 45.48
C LEU A 728 37.68 27.63 46.58
N ILE A 729 38.81 26.95 46.43
CA ILE A 729 39.92 26.97 47.40
C ILE A 729 41.13 27.74 46.88
N THR A 730 41.89 28.34 47.80
CA THR A 730 43.15 29.01 47.45
C THR A 730 44.07 28.08 46.66
N GLY A 731 44.50 28.52 45.49
CA GLY A 731 45.33 27.77 44.55
C GLY A 731 44.59 27.17 43.35
N ASP A 732 43.25 27.19 43.35
CA ASP A 732 42.46 26.74 42.20
C ASP A 732 42.87 27.47 40.92
N THR A 733 43.03 26.71 39.84
CA THR A 733 43.48 27.20 38.54
C THR A 733 42.50 26.75 37.46
N PHE A 734 41.98 27.71 36.70
CA PHE A 734 40.98 27.48 35.66
C PHE A 734 41.54 27.90 34.29
N LYS A 735 41.47 27.02 33.30
CA LYS A 735 42.01 27.23 31.95
C LYS A 735 40.85 27.63 31.03
N LEU A 736 40.78 28.92 30.69
CA LEU A 736 39.69 29.46 29.87
C LEU A 736 40.01 29.40 28.38
N PHE A 737 41.29 29.57 28.03
CA PHE A 737 41.77 29.48 26.64
C PHE A 737 42.95 28.52 26.54
N SER A 738 43.02 27.73 25.45
CA SER A 738 44.14 26.81 25.23
C SER A 738 45.48 27.50 24.96
N THR A 739 45.45 28.75 24.50
CA THR A 739 46.60 29.55 24.11
C THR A 739 46.64 30.90 24.83
N PRO A 740 47.81 31.57 24.89
CA PRO A 740 47.92 32.90 25.48
C PRO A 740 47.02 33.92 24.75
N VAL A 741 46.29 34.73 25.52
CA VAL A 741 45.31 35.68 24.99
C VAL A 741 45.98 36.99 24.61
N LYS A 742 45.89 37.38 23.33
CA LYS A 742 46.36 38.67 22.85
C LYS A 742 45.29 39.74 23.06
N ALA A 743 45.47 40.59 24.06
CA ALA A 743 44.56 41.70 24.33
C ALA A 743 45.31 42.88 24.98
N ASN A 744 44.72 44.08 24.89
CA ASN A 744 45.09 45.19 25.76
C ASN A 744 44.26 45.09 27.05
N PHE A 745 44.79 44.39 28.05
CA PHE A 745 44.13 44.26 29.35
C PHE A 745 44.16 45.59 30.10
N ALA A 746 43.25 46.50 29.77
CA ALA A 746 42.88 47.63 30.61
C ALA A 746 42.01 47.12 31.79
N ASN A 747 42.10 47.80 32.94
CA ASN A 747 41.85 47.24 34.27
C ASN A 747 40.44 46.68 34.61
N ASP A 748 39.44 46.66 33.71
CA ASP A 748 38.06 46.22 34.03
C ASP A 748 37.42 45.23 33.03
N ASN A 749 38.17 44.65 32.09
CA ASN A 749 37.60 43.79 31.02
C ASN A 749 37.39 42.31 31.40
N VAL A 750 37.71 41.90 32.64
CA VAL A 750 37.54 40.52 33.12
C VAL A 750 36.72 40.53 34.41
N SER A 751 35.47 40.14 34.32
CA SER A 751 34.54 39.98 35.43
C SER A 751 34.68 38.58 36.01
N LEU A 752 35.29 38.48 37.19
CA LEU A 752 35.46 37.25 37.94
C LEU A 752 34.52 37.22 39.15
N PRO A 753 34.13 36.04 39.66
CA PRO A 753 33.35 35.93 40.89
C PRO A 753 34.07 36.65 42.04
N ALA A 754 33.39 37.60 42.68
CA ALA A 754 34.01 38.45 43.72
C ALA A 754 33.98 37.81 45.11
N GLN A 755 33.01 36.94 45.36
CA GLN A 755 32.79 36.26 46.63
C GLN A 755 32.00 34.97 46.43
N THR A 756 31.96 34.11 47.44
CA THR A 756 31.05 32.94 47.47
C THR A 756 29.58 33.38 47.29
N LEU A 757 28.71 32.48 46.80
CA LEU A 757 27.27 32.75 46.63
C LEU A 757 26.58 33.18 47.92
N ASP A 758 27.07 32.74 49.08
CA ASP A 758 26.57 33.15 50.40
C ASP A 758 27.23 34.43 50.96
N GLY A 759 28.20 35.00 50.23
CA GLY A 759 28.93 36.20 50.61
C GLY A 759 29.92 36.03 51.77
N SER A 760 30.18 34.80 52.22
CA SER A 760 31.04 34.51 53.38
C SER A 760 32.53 34.73 53.13
N ILE A 761 33.00 34.59 51.88
CA ILE A 761 34.42 34.68 51.53
C ILE A 761 34.59 35.58 50.31
N THR A 762 35.45 36.60 50.42
CA THR A 762 35.88 37.42 49.28
C THR A 762 37.02 36.74 48.53
N TYR A 763 36.87 36.62 47.22
CA TYR A 763 37.88 36.02 46.35
C TYR A 763 38.91 37.04 45.86
N VAL A 764 40.17 36.62 45.81
CA VAL A 764 41.25 37.39 45.18
C VAL A 764 41.83 36.56 44.06
N TRP A 765 41.88 37.13 42.85
CA TRP A 765 42.30 36.44 41.64
C TRP A 765 43.61 37.00 41.07
N THR A 766 44.37 36.17 40.39
CA THR A 766 45.39 36.59 39.42
C THR A 766 44.96 36.21 38.02
N ASN A 767 44.94 37.19 37.12
CA ASN A 767 44.73 36.99 35.70
C ASN A 767 46.06 36.58 35.03
N ARG A 768 46.10 35.40 34.41
CA ARG A 768 47.23 34.89 33.62
C ARG A 768 46.83 34.61 32.17
N LEU A 769 45.72 35.17 31.70
CA LEU A 769 45.18 34.92 30.36
C LEU A 769 46.20 35.25 29.27
N ALA A 770 46.96 36.34 29.40
CA ALA A 770 48.02 36.73 28.46
C ALA A 770 49.25 35.81 28.43
N ILE A 771 49.44 34.97 29.47
CA ILE A 771 50.61 34.12 29.62
C ILE A 771 50.30 32.71 29.14
N ASP A 772 49.20 32.16 29.63
CA ASP A 772 48.83 30.77 29.43
C ASP A 772 47.31 30.55 29.37
N GLY A 773 46.49 31.59 29.27
CA GLY A 773 45.03 31.42 29.17
C GLY A 773 44.35 30.99 30.48
N THR A 774 45.03 31.08 31.63
CA THR A 774 44.45 30.72 32.95
C THR A 774 44.03 31.91 33.82
N ILE A 775 43.15 31.66 34.78
CA ILE A 775 42.94 32.47 35.98
C ILE A 775 43.27 31.61 37.21
N VAL A 776 43.83 32.23 38.24
CA VAL A 776 44.27 31.54 39.47
C VAL A 776 43.68 32.23 40.68
N LEU A 777 43.07 31.46 41.57
CA LEU A 777 42.55 31.96 42.84
C LEU A 777 43.69 32.10 43.86
N LEU A 778 44.05 33.34 44.22
CA LEU A 778 45.07 33.64 45.22
C LEU A 778 44.55 33.53 46.65
N SER A 779 43.27 33.81 46.87
CA SER A 779 42.63 33.74 48.17
C SER A 779 41.18 33.32 47.99
N GLY A 780 40.81 32.17 48.58
CA GLY A 780 39.44 31.66 48.67
C GLY A 780 39.25 30.88 49.96
N ALA A 781 38.40 29.84 49.95
CA ALA A 781 38.25 28.97 51.11
C ALA A 781 39.57 28.28 51.46
N THR A 782 39.78 28.03 52.76
CA THR A 782 40.91 27.24 53.23
C THR A 782 40.57 25.75 53.08
N SER A 783 41.46 24.98 52.44
CA SER A 783 41.31 23.52 52.36
C SER A 783 41.18 22.94 53.78
N THR A 784 40.16 22.13 54.04
CA THR A 784 39.92 21.50 55.35
C THR A 784 40.90 20.37 55.68
N VAL A 785 41.91 20.13 54.84
CA VAL A 785 42.95 19.14 55.12
C VAL A 785 44.04 19.78 55.99
N ASN A 786 43.95 19.53 57.29
CA ASN A 786 45.02 19.83 58.23
C ASN A 786 46.23 18.90 57.97
N THR A 787 47.27 19.42 57.32
CA THR A 787 48.54 18.70 57.05
C THR A 787 49.50 18.70 58.24
N SER A 788 49.12 19.27 59.39
CA SER A 788 49.90 19.10 60.62
C SER A 788 49.80 17.65 61.09
N ARG A 789 50.96 17.01 61.32
CA ARG A 789 51.04 15.61 61.74
C ARG A 789 50.27 15.43 63.05
N PRO A 790 49.12 14.72 63.07
CA PRO A 790 48.37 14.52 64.29
C PRO A 790 49.17 13.62 65.26
N PRO A 791 49.18 13.91 66.57
CA PRO A 791 49.83 13.02 67.53
C PRO A 791 49.09 11.68 67.60
N ILE A 792 49.86 10.59 67.69
CA ILE A 792 49.32 9.28 68.11
C ILE A 792 49.45 9.21 69.63
N ASN A 793 48.32 9.23 70.33
CA ASN A 793 48.27 8.98 71.76
C ASN A 793 48.24 7.47 71.99
N PHE A 794 48.86 7.00 73.07
CA PHE A 794 48.84 5.58 73.42
C PHE A 794 48.58 5.36 74.91
N SER A 795 47.94 4.25 75.24
CA SER A 795 47.82 3.72 76.60
C SER A 795 47.95 2.19 76.59
N LEU A 796 48.40 1.63 77.71
CA LEU A 796 48.61 0.19 77.87
C LEU A 796 47.82 -0.31 79.07
N SER A 797 46.99 -1.35 78.87
CA SER A 797 46.27 -2.03 79.94
C SER A 797 46.26 -3.54 79.69
N GLY A 798 46.84 -4.30 80.62
CA GLY A 798 47.06 -5.74 80.45
C GLY A 798 47.87 -6.03 79.18
N ASN A 799 47.31 -6.85 78.29
CA ASN A 799 47.94 -7.22 77.02
C ASN A 799 47.40 -6.43 75.82
N THR A 800 46.82 -5.24 76.05
CA THR A 800 46.20 -4.41 75.01
C THR A 800 46.83 -3.03 74.96
N LEU A 801 47.38 -2.68 73.79
CA LEU A 801 47.85 -1.34 73.43
C LEU A 801 46.72 -0.58 72.73
N SER A 802 46.23 0.48 73.34
CA SER A 802 45.24 1.39 72.74
C SER A 802 45.96 2.54 72.06
N LEU A 803 45.70 2.76 70.78
CA LEU A 803 46.21 3.90 70.00
C LEU A 803 45.05 4.80 69.59
N SER A 804 45.21 6.12 69.70
CA SER A 804 44.21 7.09 69.22
C SER A 804 44.84 8.33 68.60
N TRP A 805 44.11 8.96 67.67
CA TRP A 805 44.54 10.16 66.96
C TRP A 805 43.32 11.05 66.65
N PRO A 806 43.49 12.38 66.60
CA PRO A 806 42.37 13.34 66.61
C PRO A 806 41.47 13.36 65.37
N THR A 807 41.88 12.82 64.21
CA THR A 807 41.08 12.86 62.98
C THR A 807 41.41 11.72 62.00
N ASN A 808 40.42 11.22 61.26
CA ASN A 808 40.56 10.22 60.20
C ASN A 808 40.62 10.83 58.77
N SER A 809 40.81 12.16 58.64
CA SER A 809 40.84 12.89 57.36
C SER A 809 42.05 12.54 56.46
N GLY A 810 42.07 11.35 55.87
CA GLY A 810 43.12 10.86 54.96
C GLY A 810 44.26 10.10 55.63
N TRP A 811 44.28 10.03 56.97
CA TRP A 811 45.33 9.33 57.71
C TRP A 811 45.03 7.84 57.87
N THR A 812 46.01 7.00 57.55
CA THR A 812 46.00 5.54 57.70
C THR A 812 47.01 5.13 58.76
N LEU A 813 46.63 4.29 59.71
CA LEU A 813 47.57 3.70 60.67
C LEU A 813 48.35 2.59 59.97
N GLN A 814 49.68 2.66 60.02
CA GLN A 814 50.56 1.60 59.55
C GLN A 814 51.31 0.97 60.71
N GLU A 815 51.62 -0.32 60.55
CA GLU A 815 52.49 -1.06 61.45
C GLU A 815 53.70 -1.65 60.72
N GLN A 816 54.76 -1.93 61.47
CA GLN A 816 55.87 -2.77 61.03
C GLN A 816 56.38 -3.60 62.19
N THR A 817 56.86 -4.81 61.90
CA THR A 817 57.37 -5.76 62.89
C THR A 817 58.84 -6.06 62.60
N ASN A 818 59.75 -5.48 63.37
CA ASN A 818 61.19 -5.65 63.22
C ASN A 818 61.82 -6.04 64.57
N SER A 819 63.06 -6.55 64.54
CA SER A 819 63.83 -6.72 65.78
C SER A 819 64.22 -5.36 66.38
N LEU A 820 64.37 -5.28 67.71
CA LEU A 820 64.86 -4.07 68.39
C LEU A 820 66.21 -3.57 67.85
N SER A 821 67.09 -4.49 67.40
CA SER A 821 68.38 -4.15 66.79
C SER A 821 68.28 -3.61 65.35
N SER A 822 67.20 -3.92 64.63
CA SER A 822 67.02 -3.50 63.23
C SER A 822 66.38 -2.11 63.11
N GLY A 823 65.64 -1.66 64.12
CA GLY A 823 64.98 -0.35 64.11
C GLY A 823 63.86 -0.22 63.06
N LEU A 824 63.55 1.01 62.64
CA LEU A 824 62.52 1.29 61.63
C LEU A 824 63.05 1.03 60.21
N SER A 825 62.28 0.36 59.34
CA SER A 825 62.61 0.17 57.91
C SER A 825 61.44 0.55 56.99
N GLY A 826 61.51 0.18 55.70
CA GLY A 826 60.51 0.54 54.67
C GLY A 826 59.31 -0.40 54.55
N ASN A 827 59.32 -1.53 55.26
CA ASN A 827 58.32 -2.63 55.22
C ASN A 827 57.04 -2.35 56.03
N TRP A 828 56.52 -1.12 55.95
CA TRP A 828 55.28 -0.74 56.63
C TRP A 828 54.05 -1.33 55.92
N VAL A 829 53.10 -1.81 56.70
CA VAL A 829 51.81 -2.33 56.22
C VAL A 829 50.66 -1.58 56.87
N ASP A 830 49.56 -1.39 56.14
CA ASP A 830 48.37 -0.71 56.67
C ASP A 830 47.66 -1.60 57.69
N VAL A 831 47.31 -1.03 58.84
CA VAL A 831 46.43 -1.67 59.82
C VAL A 831 45.02 -1.69 59.23
N PRO A 832 44.40 -2.87 59.04
CA PRO A 832 43.11 -2.99 58.36
C PRO A 832 42.02 -2.13 59.01
N GLY A 833 41.24 -1.41 58.18
CA GLY A 833 40.14 -0.55 58.63
C GLY A 833 40.56 0.76 59.29
N SER A 834 41.86 1.07 59.35
CA SER A 834 42.34 2.28 60.04
C SER A 834 41.95 3.61 59.38
N THR A 835 41.56 3.61 58.09
CA THR A 835 41.13 4.81 57.35
C THR A 835 39.79 5.38 57.82
N SER A 836 38.99 4.61 58.56
CA SER A 836 37.64 5.01 58.99
C SER A 836 37.51 5.23 60.51
N ILE A 837 38.58 5.03 61.28
CA ILE A 837 38.58 5.12 62.74
C ILE A 837 39.59 6.15 63.23
N THR A 838 39.41 6.62 64.46
CA THR A 838 40.34 7.54 65.16
C THR A 838 40.97 6.90 66.39
N SER A 839 40.68 5.62 66.65
CA SER A 839 41.34 4.84 67.68
C SER A 839 41.22 3.34 67.37
N THR A 840 42.18 2.56 67.86
CA THR A 840 42.16 1.11 67.78
C THR A 840 42.83 0.47 68.98
N ASN A 841 42.41 -0.74 69.33
CA ASN A 841 42.99 -1.56 70.38
C ASN A 841 43.73 -2.74 69.75
N ILE A 842 45.00 -2.88 70.07
CA ILE A 842 45.89 -3.90 69.52
C ILE A 842 46.25 -4.86 70.65
N THR A 843 45.98 -6.15 70.45
CA THR A 843 46.42 -7.19 71.38
C THR A 843 47.90 -7.44 71.16
N ILE A 844 48.71 -7.31 72.22
CA ILE A 844 50.15 -7.50 72.16
C ILE A 844 50.46 -8.98 71.94
N ASP A 845 51.16 -9.27 70.85
CA ASP A 845 51.63 -10.61 70.54
C ASP A 845 53.04 -10.81 71.14
N PRO A 846 53.20 -11.63 72.19
CA PRO A 846 54.50 -11.83 72.84
C PRO A 846 55.52 -12.53 71.93
N THR A 847 55.11 -13.07 70.78
CA THR A 847 56.02 -13.66 69.79
C THR A 847 56.69 -12.62 68.88
N LYS A 848 56.22 -11.36 68.90
CA LYS A 848 56.76 -10.25 68.10
C LYS A 848 57.47 -9.24 69.02
N PRO A 849 58.81 -9.32 69.18
CA PRO A 849 59.53 -8.61 70.24
C PRO A 849 59.54 -7.08 70.08
N ALA A 850 59.27 -6.54 68.89
CA ALA A 850 59.00 -5.11 68.69
C ALA A 850 58.07 -4.86 67.49
N VAL A 851 57.06 -4.01 67.69
CA VAL A 851 56.14 -3.53 66.66
C VAL A 851 56.08 -2.00 66.75
N PHE A 852 56.17 -1.32 65.62
CA PHE A 852 56.12 0.14 65.54
C PHE A 852 54.88 0.59 64.79
N TYR A 853 54.33 1.73 65.19
CA TYR A 853 53.14 2.31 64.59
C TYR A 853 53.40 3.74 64.10
N ARG A 854 52.82 4.10 62.96
CA ARG A 854 52.83 5.48 62.44
C ARG A 854 51.53 5.79 61.73
N LEU A 855 51.23 7.08 61.56
CA LEU A 855 50.20 7.54 60.63
C LEU A 855 50.86 7.91 59.30
N LYS A 856 50.25 7.45 58.21
CA LYS A 856 50.57 7.80 56.82
C LYS A 856 49.40 8.59 56.25
N TYR A 857 49.69 9.73 55.63
CA TYR A 857 48.74 10.45 54.78
C TYR A 857 48.85 9.92 53.35
#